data_AF-A0A8A3PHC5-F1
#
_entry.id   AF-A0A8A3PHC5-F1
#
_cell.length_a   1.000
_cell.length_b   1.000
_cell.length_c   1.000
_cell.angle_alpha   90.00
_cell.angle_beta   90.00
_cell.angle_gamma   90.00
#
_symmetry.space_group_name_H-M   'P 1'
#
loop_
_entity.id
_entity.type
_entity.pdbx_description
1 polymer ?
#
loop_
_entity_poly.entity_id
_entity_poly.type
_entity_poly.pdbx_seq_one_letter_code
_entity_poly.pdbx_strand_id
1 'polypeptide(L)'
;MSTIQRNIFSGARRLNPYNSSCLSYSRRSFTQRLVRENDIVLLKSETNQDSLPTLSKPLKPGDPLVFRDHRKVMAENVIGKPYRSVVAGGRRALFRIYEPTLGQYCDNAPRIVTPIYSPDAHLIVSLLDINYTAVPSPRSKAADDRERLSPYRPLQQPIVSEDAENLESAISPREGETEKSDPMEDTTEAERLERWDSEKEHDSGRLEIFEAGTGHGSLTLHLARAIHGANHRAPPLPRFPKTKGKVTADDDIYRYGGRMGDNNKRRADLYNEWRSTRRAVIHTLDSSEHHSRHAQRTIRNYRHGLYFPHIDFHVGSIHGYLSQRLEETNGFFLNHAILDIPCIHDEMEIVGKCLKTDGRLITWCPSVTQHMKCLETVKRDKLPFVLERVLELGSQLSTGGREWEVKTVKPRALIKAEMKKAAEELALPPKDEAVSAVEDFLCDLSNKGNDVKASESKSTPVQATGEGASFTDTSGWEMVRTVTQLGALALLTVIVVWFLDNRYRVLPSAIHDYMPAHHPGLVVTDITVKKCSKINPFTSCKLDSDKWHRIEKDLYLGQGWINSAYMHVQRKKEEELKSEDKVVIDVSVGRLDPATATKGKGDERWESRPAGLWLKRSAKRHASDSNKAITSVDVLFGADAVDPRDGWEMTGTPLLLDSSGEAQEARLSIRRGKLIMPIKPKPRIRDNGKFKILQAADLHLSTGTGHCRDAMPEDGGNCEADPRTLEFVGRLLDEEKPDLIILSGDQINGETAPDAQSAIFKYAELFIKRKIPFATIFGNHDDVGSLPRDQQMALIESLPYSLSEAGPEEIDGVGNYIVEVLAQGSSKHSALTIYLLDTHSYSPDERSFKVYDWLKKNQIDWFKETAEGLKKSHEGYSHIHMNLAFIHIPLPEYRDDALYRQGEWREGVTAPGFNSGFRDALVEQGVVMVSCGHDHANEYCSLSKKEDDTPALWMCYGGGAGFGGYGGYGGYHRRIRLFEIDMNEAKIVTYKRLEYGDIEKRIDEQIIVEGGKPIGPSV
;
A
#
# COMPACT_ATOMS: atom_id res chain seq x y z
N MET A 1 -31.39 13.91 -67.29
CA MET A 1 -30.87 15.29 -67.39
C MET A 1 -29.36 15.19 -67.15
N SER A 2 -28.51 15.21 -68.18
CA SER A 2 -27.96 16.42 -68.84
C SER A 2 -27.07 17.22 -67.87
N THR A 3 -25.78 16.92 -67.73
CA THR A 3 -24.64 17.19 -68.66
C THR A 3 -24.13 18.64 -68.57
N ILE A 4 -22.80 18.82 -68.75
CA ILE A 4 -21.94 20.04 -68.71
C ILE A 4 -21.00 19.97 -67.48
N GLN A 5 -19.69 19.62 -67.54
CA GLN A 5 -18.55 19.96 -68.43
C GLN A 5 -18.12 21.45 -68.32
N ARG A 6 -16.84 21.87 -68.35
CA ARG A 6 -15.56 21.19 -68.66
C ARG A 6 -14.33 22.06 -68.24
N ASN A 7 -13.12 21.51 -68.46
CA ASN A 7 -11.79 22.15 -68.65
C ASN A 7 -10.84 22.26 -67.43
N ILE A 8 -9.50 22.17 -67.57
CA ILE A 8 -8.56 21.61 -68.60
C ILE A 8 -7.27 21.25 -67.81
N PHE A 9 -6.75 20.01 -67.79
CA PHE A 9 -5.91 19.31 -68.78
C PHE A 9 -4.46 19.84 -69.00
N SER A 10 -3.50 19.36 -68.21
CA SER A 10 -2.18 18.85 -68.66
C SER A 10 -1.52 18.08 -67.49
N GLY A 11 -0.64 17.08 -67.67
CA GLY A 11 -0.25 16.31 -68.84
C GLY A 11 0.36 14.97 -68.38
N ALA A 12 0.25 13.88 -69.17
CA ALA A 12 0.45 12.52 -68.65
C ALA A 12 1.82 11.89 -68.96
N ARG A 13 2.35 11.09 -68.01
CA ARG A 13 3.20 9.90 -68.24
C ARG A 13 3.01 8.90 -67.08
N ARG A 14 3.05 7.60 -67.38
CA ARG A 14 2.82 6.50 -66.41
C ARG A 14 4.05 6.23 -65.55
N LEU A 15 3.87 5.90 -64.27
CA LEU A 15 4.79 5.08 -63.48
C LEU A 15 4.07 4.37 -62.32
N ASN A 16 4.74 3.35 -61.77
CA ASN A 16 4.24 2.28 -60.89
C ASN A 16 3.80 2.76 -59.48
N PRO A 17 2.61 2.37 -58.96
CA PRO A 17 2.15 2.75 -57.61
C PRO A 17 2.62 1.78 -56.51
N TYR A 18 3.91 1.49 -56.43
CA TYR A 18 4.54 0.99 -55.20
C TYR A 18 5.13 2.19 -54.44
N ASN A 19 4.29 2.87 -53.65
CA ASN A 19 4.78 3.78 -52.62
C ASN A 19 3.70 4.04 -51.57
N SER A 20 3.90 3.50 -50.36
CA SER A 20 3.01 3.72 -49.23
C SER A 20 3.14 5.17 -48.76
N SER A 21 2.17 6.01 -49.09
CA SER A 21 2.02 7.32 -48.45
C SER A 21 1.57 7.12 -47.00
N CYS A 22 2.53 6.87 -46.11
CA CYS A 22 2.28 6.81 -44.67
C CYS A 22 1.63 8.12 -44.23
N LEU A 23 0.33 8.10 -43.98
CA LEU A 23 -0.31 9.08 -43.12
C LEU A 23 0.42 9.01 -41.79
N SER A 24 1.22 10.03 -41.50
CA SER A 24 2.03 10.08 -40.29
C SER A 24 1.11 10.35 -39.11
N TYR A 25 0.44 9.28 -38.64
CA TYR A 25 0.09 9.17 -37.23
C TYR A 25 1.33 9.55 -36.46
N SER A 26 1.26 10.71 -35.81
CA SER A 26 2.28 11.11 -34.86
C SER A 26 2.22 10.11 -33.73
N ARG A 27 3.06 9.06 -33.83
CA ARG A 27 3.50 8.32 -32.66
C ARG A 27 3.80 9.40 -31.63
N ARG A 28 3.18 9.34 -30.44
CA ARG A 28 3.80 9.96 -29.27
C ARG A 28 5.12 9.23 -29.07
N SER A 29 6.13 9.69 -29.78
CA SER A 29 7.50 9.27 -29.62
C SER A 29 7.76 9.41 -28.12
N PHE A 30 8.15 8.32 -27.47
CA PHE A 30 8.78 8.44 -26.17
C PHE A 30 9.92 9.43 -26.37
N THR A 31 9.76 10.66 -25.89
CA THR A 31 10.73 11.72 -26.09
C THR A 31 11.93 11.38 -25.22
N GLN A 32 12.77 10.50 -25.73
CA GLN A 32 13.94 9.96 -25.06
C GLN A 32 14.74 11.15 -24.57
N ARG A 33 14.71 11.35 -23.24
CA ARG A 33 15.32 12.53 -22.65
C ARG A 33 16.83 12.39 -22.85
N LEU A 34 17.34 13.17 -23.79
CA LEU A 34 18.77 13.23 -24.07
C LEU A 34 19.45 13.98 -22.93
N VAL A 35 20.60 13.47 -22.51
CA VAL A 35 21.51 14.15 -21.60
C VAL A 35 21.99 15.44 -22.25
N ARG A 36 21.94 16.55 -21.51
CA ARG A 36 22.32 17.89 -21.97
C ARG A 36 23.60 18.37 -21.29
N GLU A 37 24.17 19.44 -21.82
CA GLU A 37 25.20 20.17 -21.09
C GLU A 37 24.64 20.70 -19.75
N ASN A 38 25.46 20.61 -18.70
CA ASN A 38 25.16 20.91 -17.30
C ASN A 38 24.12 19.98 -16.62
N ASP A 39 23.60 18.94 -17.29
CA ASP A 39 22.94 17.84 -16.57
C ASP A 39 23.95 17.15 -15.64
N ILE A 40 23.43 16.49 -14.59
CA ILE A 40 24.16 15.49 -13.81
C ILE A 40 23.58 14.11 -14.12
N VAL A 41 24.47 13.13 -14.27
CA VAL A 41 24.14 11.73 -14.54
C VAL A 41 24.73 10.83 -13.47
N LEU A 42 24.09 9.67 -13.27
CA LEU A 42 24.63 8.59 -12.44
C LEU A 42 25.15 7.49 -13.37
N LEU A 43 26.40 7.07 -13.20
CA LEU A 43 27.06 6.07 -14.06
C LEU A 43 27.36 4.81 -13.24
N LYS A 44 26.75 3.68 -13.60
CA LYS A 44 27.03 2.35 -13.02
C LYS A 44 27.85 1.51 -14.01
N SER A 45 28.81 0.71 -13.52
CA SER A 45 29.61 -0.19 -14.36
C SER A 45 28.77 -1.40 -14.77
N GLU A 46 28.63 -1.66 -16.06
CA GLU A 46 27.95 -2.87 -16.56
C GLU A 46 28.79 -4.13 -16.27
N THR A 47 30.11 -3.99 -16.30
CA THR A 47 31.07 -5.09 -16.08
C THR A 47 31.32 -5.44 -14.60
N ASN A 48 30.72 -4.72 -13.65
CA ASN A 48 30.88 -4.95 -12.22
C ASN A 48 29.66 -4.38 -11.48
N GLN A 49 28.67 -5.22 -11.20
CA GLN A 49 27.39 -4.80 -10.62
C GLN A 49 27.52 -4.38 -9.14
N ASP A 50 28.52 -4.92 -8.44
CA ASP A 50 28.91 -4.61 -7.07
C ASP A 50 29.62 -3.24 -6.96
N SER A 51 30.00 -2.61 -8.09
CA SER A 51 30.62 -1.29 -8.07
C SER A 51 29.61 -0.19 -7.75
N LEU A 52 29.93 0.61 -6.72
CA LEU A 52 29.14 1.77 -6.33
C LEU A 52 28.98 2.75 -7.52
N PRO A 53 27.74 3.24 -7.78
CA PRO A 53 27.50 4.14 -8.89
C PRO A 53 28.23 5.46 -8.68
N THR A 54 28.72 6.06 -9.77
CA THR A 54 29.46 7.33 -9.74
C THR A 54 28.57 8.46 -10.25
N LEU A 55 28.27 9.43 -9.37
CA LEU A 55 27.56 10.65 -9.72
C LEU A 55 28.51 11.61 -10.45
N SER A 56 28.08 12.18 -11.58
CA SER A 56 28.88 13.13 -12.34
C SER A 56 28.91 14.52 -11.70
N LYS A 57 29.91 15.32 -12.08
CA LYS A 57 29.80 16.79 -12.01
C LYS A 57 28.85 17.27 -13.14
N PRO A 58 28.34 18.51 -13.11
CA PRO A 58 27.58 19.07 -14.23
C PRO A 58 28.37 18.94 -15.54
N LEU A 59 27.80 18.25 -16.53
CA LEU A 59 28.53 17.81 -17.72
C LEU A 59 28.92 18.97 -18.64
N LYS A 60 30.17 18.98 -19.12
CA LYS A 60 30.67 19.92 -20.14
C LYS A 60 31.49 19.20 -21.20
N PRO A 61 31.43 19.60 -22.49
CA PRO A 61 32.32 19.04 -23.52
C PRO A 61 33.80 19.10 -23.08
N GLY A 62 34.56 18.03 -23.34
CA GLY A 62 35.95 17.88 -22.91
C GLY A 62 36.19 17.49 -21.44
N ASP A 63 35.21 17.60 -20.51
CA ASP A 63 35.44 17.23 -19.11
C ASP A 63 35.52 15.68 -18.93
N PRO A 64 36.57 15.16 -18.27
CA PRO A 64 36.70 13.72 -17.99
C PRO A 64 35.95 13.32 -16.71
N LEU A 65 34.99 12.39 -16.85
CA LEU A 65 34.30 11.75 -15.74
C LEU A 65 35.18 10.63 -15.18
N VAL A 66 35.90 10.92 -14.09
CA VAL A 66 36.82 9.99 -13.42
C VAL A 66 36.08 9.20 -12.34
N PHE A 67 36.15 7.87 -12.43
CA PHE A 67 35.55 6.93 -11.49
C PHE A 67 36.47 6.66 -10.29
N ARG A 68 35.93 6.10 -9.20
CA ARG A 68 36.72 5.75 -7.99
C ARG A 68 37.87 4.76 -8.27
N ASP A 69 37.76 3.95 -9.32
CA ASP A 69 38.78 2.99 -9.81
C ASP A 69 39.71 3.58 -10.90
N HIS A 70 39.73 4.91 -11.03
CA HIS A 70 40.50 5.69 -12.00
C HIS A 70 40.16 5.45 -13.49
N ARG A 71 39.12 4.65 -13.81
CA ARG A 71 38.55 4.62 -15.17
C ARG A 71 37.99 6.00 -15.53
N LYS A 72 37.86 6.29 -16.83
CA LYS A 72 37.41 7.60 -17.33
C LYS A 72 36.43 7.46 -18.49
N VAL A 73 35.38 8.28 -18.50
CA VAL A 73 34.48 8.50 -19.65
C VAL A 73 34.52 10.00 -19.97
N MET A 74 34.68 10.40 -21.23
CA MET A 74 34.60 11.82 -21.60
C MET A 74 33.12 12.26 -21.64
N ALA A 75 32.80 13.42 -21.09
CA ALA A 75 31.43 13.91 -21.02
C ALA A 75 30.77 14.09 -22.40
N GLU A 76 31.53 14.37 -23.46
CA GLU A 76 31.05 14.40 -24.85
C GLU A 76 30.51 13.05 -25.37
N ASN A 77 30.94 11.92 -24.80
CA ASN A 77 30.39 10.60 -25.13
C ASN A 77 29.03 10.35 -24.44
N VAL A 78 28.67 11.20 -23.46
CA VAL A 78 27.47 11.10 -22.61
C VAL A 78 26.42 12.14 -23.05
N ILE A 79 26.84 13.38 -23.31
CA ILE A 79 25.99 14.46 -23.82
C ILE A 79 25.38 14.05 -25.17
N GLY A 80 24.10 14.34 -25.38
CA GLY A 80 23.33 13.96 -26.56
C GLY A 80 22.88 12.50 -26.60
N LYS A 81 23.34 11.63 -25.68
CA LYS A 81 22.80 10.26 -25.55
C LYS A 81 21.47 10.27 -24.78
N PRO A 82 20.53 9.37 -25.10
CA PRO A 82 19.44 9.03 -24.20
C PRO A 82 19.95 8.53 -22.83
N TYR A 83 19.21 8.81 -21.76
CA TYR A 83 19.36 8.02 -20.52
C TYR A 83 19.14 6.52 -20.80
N ARG A 84 19.70 5.65 -19.93
CA ARG A 84 19.85 4.18 -20.08
C ARG A 84 20.79 3.71 -21.20
N SER A 85 21.36 4.60 -22.02
CA SER A 85 22.43 4.24 -22.97
C SER A 85 23.68 3.72 -22.26
N VAL A 86 24.45 2.86 -22.94
CA VAL A 86 25.78 2.42 -22.51
C VAL A 86 26.84 3.25 -23.22
N VAL A 87 27.88 3.65 -22.48
CA VAL A 87 29.04 4.41 -22.96
C VAL A 87 30.33 3.69 -22.61
N ALA A 88 31.28 3.72 -23.53
CA ALA A 88 32.61 3.16 -23.32
C ALA A 88 33.52 4.17 -22.61
N GLY A 89 34.21 3.70 -21.57
CA GLY A 89 35.32 4.39 -20.92
C GLY A 89 36.67 3.79 -21.30
N GLY A 90 37.73 4.38 -20.75
CA GLY A 90 39.11 3.90 -20.90
C GLY A 90 39.25 2.40 -20.56
N ARG A 91 40.14 1.71 -21.29
CA ARG A 91 40.34 0.24 -21.21
C ARG A 91 39.10 -0.59 -21.56
N ARG A 92 38.23 -0.10 -22.47
CA ARG A 92 36.98 -0.76 -22.95
C ARG A 92 35.94 -1.06 -21.85
N ALA A 93 36.03 -0.41 -20.69
CA ALA A 93 35.03 -0.54 -19.65
C ALA A 93 33.67 0.03 -20.11
N LEU A 94 32.58 -0.67 -19.81
CA LEU A 94 31.22 -0.25 -20.17
C LEU A 94 30.48 0.31 -18.93
N PHE A 95 29.87 1.47 -19.10
CA PHE A 95 29.08 2.15 -18.08
C PHE A 95 27.71 2.54 -18.63
N ARG A 96 26.66 2.44 -17.82
CA ARG A 96 25.31 2.85 -18.22
C ARG A 96 24.90 4.15 -17.55
N ILE A 97 24.31 5.04 -18.35
CA ILE A 97 23.82 6.35 -17.93
C ILE A 97 22.45 6.19 -17.25
N TYR A 98 22.28 6.73 -16.06
CA TYR A 98 21.00 6.89 -15.37
C TYR A 98 20.75 8.37 -15.07
N GLU A 99 19.48 8.79 -15.05
CA GLU A 99 19.11 10.03 -14.36
C GLU A 99 19.09 9.70 -12.86
N PRO A 100 19.83 10.40 -12.00
CA PRO A 100 19.79 10.13 -10.57
C PRO A 100 18.41 10.45 -10.02
N THR A 101 17.87 9.56 -9.18
CA THR A 101 16.74 9.91 -8.29
C THR A 101 17.20 10.96 -7.26
N LEU A 102 16.26 11.60 -6.56
CA LEU A 102 16.63 12.56 -5.50
C LEU A 102 17.52 11.90 -4.45
N GLY A 103 17.18 10.69 -4.00
CA GLY A 103 17.98 9.98 -3.00
C GLY A 103 19.36 9.62 -3.53
N GLN A 104 19.43 8.99 -4.72
CA GLN A 104 20.71 8.68 -5.36
C GLN A 104 21.59 9.91 -5.58
N TYR A 105 20.99 11.08 -5.84
CA TYR A 105 21.70 12.35 -5.94
C TYR A 105 22.26 12.79 -4.59
N CYS A 106 21.43 12.86 -3.54
CA CYS A 106 21.84 13.27 -2.20
C CYS A 106 22.89 12.33 -1.59
N ASP A 107 22.68 11.02 -1.65
CA ASP A 107 23.52 10.03 -0.99
C ASP A 107 24.88 9.82 -1.69
N ASN A 108 24.99 10.17 -2.99
CA ASN A 108 26.22 10.06 -3.78
C ASN A 108 26.87 11.42 -4.12
N ALA A 109 26.31 12.54 -3.64
CA ALA A 109 26.95 13.84 -3.79
C ALA A 109 28.28 13.92 -3.02
N PRO A 110 29.26 14.73 -3.48
CA PRO A 110 30.47 14.98 -2.71
C PRO A 110 30.10 15.70 -1.41
N ARG A 111 30.47 15.12 -0.25
CA ARG A 111 30.11 15.64 1.08
C ARG A 111 31.32 16.21 1.83
N ILE A 112 31.12 17.29 2.58
CA ILE A 112 32.10 17.86 3.53
C ILE A 112 31.71 17.64 5.00
N VAL A 113 30.44 17.36 5.26
CA VAL A 113 29.86 16.98 6.57
C VAL A 113 28.94 15.78 6.37
N THR A 114 28.50 15.14 7.45
CA THR A 114 27.51 14.06 7.39
C THR A 114 26.16 14.62 6.91
N PRO A 115 25.51 14.04 5.89
CA PRO A 115 24.13 14.37 5.55
C PRO A 115 23.16 13.59 6.46
N ILE A 116 21.98 14.17 6.72
CA ILE A 116 20.77 13.38 6.91
C ILE A 116 20.53 12.62 5.59
N TYR A 117 20.56 11.28 5.64
CA TYR A 117 20.43 10.44 4.45
C TYR A 117 18.99 10.43 3.94
N SER A 118 18.82 10.03 2.68
CA SER A 118 17.55 10.19 1.98
C SER A 118 16.34 9.46 2.59
N PRO A 119 16.46 8.28 3.27
CA PRO A 119 15.36 7.68 4.03
C PRO A 119 14.91 8.56 5.20
N ASP A 120 15.86 9.04 6.01
CA ASP A 120 15.59 9.90 7.17
C ASP A 120 15.03 11.26 6.73
N ALA A 121 15.60 11.85 5.68
CA ALA A 121 15.12 13.11 5.11
C ALA A 121 13.69 12.97 4.54
N HIS A 122 13.33 11.81 3.98
CA HIS A 122 11.97 11.54 3.55
C HIS A 122 11.02 11.40 4.75
N LEU A 123 11.41 10.66 5.80
CA LEU A 123 10.62 10.54 7.03
C LEU A 123 10.38 11.90 7.67
N ILE A 124 11.40 12.75 7.78
CA ILE A 124 11.27 14.11 8.32
C ILE A 124 10.26 14.91 7.50
N VAL A 125 10.34 14.91 6.16
CA VAL A 125 9.37 15.59 5.29
C VAL A 125 7.94 15.07 5.51
N SER A 126 7.75 13.75 5.69
CA SER A 126 6.43 13.17 5.95
C SER A 126 5.89 13.54 7.34
N LEU A 127 6.73 13.55 8.37
CA LEU A 127 6.36 13.96 9.74
C LEU A 127 5.98 15.44 9.87
N LEU A 128 6.37 16.27 8.90
CA LEU A 128 5.95 17.67 8.83
C LEU A 128 4.54 17.86 8.26
N ASP A 129 3.95 16.84 7.59
CA ASP A 129 2.56 16.86 7.11
C ASP A 129 2.25 18.12 6.26
N ILE A 130 3.11 18.35 5.26
CA ILE A 130 3.20 19.59 4.49
C ILE A 130 2.04 19.69 3.49
N ASN A 131 0.88 20.13 3.98
CA ASN A 131 -0.32 20.34 3.18
C ASN A 131 -0.38 21.76 2.61
N TYR A 132 -0.66 21.88 1.30
CA TYR A 132 -0.91 23.15 0.64
C TYR A 132 -1.79 22.98 -0.61
N THR A 133 -2.58 24.00 -0.94
CA THR A 133 -3.27 24.06 -2.24
C THR A 133 -2.28 24.43 -3.34
N ALA A 134 -2.12 23.59 -4.37
CA ALA A 134 -1.22 23.84 -5.48
C ALA A 134 -1.69 25.04 -6.34
N VAL A 135 -0.76 25.83 -6.89
CA VAL A 135 -1.13 26.99 -7.72
C VAL A 135 -1.68 26.54 -9.08
N PRO A 136 -2.89 26.96 -9.49
CA PRO A 136 -3.45 26.60 -10.78
C PRO A 136 -2.56 27.00 -11.96
N SER A 137 -2.40 26.08 -12.91
CA SER A 137 -1.63 26.33 -14.13
C SER A 137 -2.31 27.40 -14.99
N PRO A 138 -1.58 28.28 -15.70
CA PRO A 138 -2.17 29.16 -16.70
C PRO A 138 -2.95 28.42 -17.81
N ARG A 139 -2.74 27.11 -17.97
CA ARG A 139 -3.55 26.25 -18.85
C ARG A 139 -4.88 25.77 -18.24
N SER A 140 -5.03 25.72 -16.92
CA SER A 140 -6.29 25.28 -16.30
C SER A 140 -7.35 26.39 -16.32
N LYS A 141 -6.97 27.66 -16.07
CA LYS A 141 -7.92 28.79 -16.23
C LYS A 141 -8.53 28.86 -17.63
N ALA A 142 -7.71 28.64 -18.67
CA ALA A 142 -8.18 28.57 -20.06
C ALA A 142 -9.01 27.30 -20.40
N ALA A 143 -9.18 26.37 -19.46
CA ALA A 143 -10.13 25.27 -19.52
C ALA A 143 -11.42 25.61 -18.74
N ASP A 144 -11.31 26.16 -17.52
CA ASP A 144 -12.44 26.68 -16.73
C ASP A 144 -13.26 27.72 -17.55
N ASP A 145 -12.57 28.67 -18.17
CA ASP A 145 -13.15 29.72 -19.02
C ASP A 145 -13.81 29.15 -20.29
N ARG A 146 -13.49 27.91 -20.68
CA ARG A 146 -14.15 27.20 -21.80
C ARG A 146 -15.36 26.40 -21.35
N GLU A 147 -15.32 25.74 -20.19
CA GLU A 147 -16.50 25.08 -19.63
C GLU A 147 -17.60 26.08 -19.28
N ARG A 148 -17.23 27.24 -18.73
CA ARG A 148 -18.16 28.37 -18.48
C ARG A 148 -18.83 28.95 -19.73
N LEU A 149 -18.35 28.61 -20.93
CA LEU A 149 -18.84 29.15 -22.22
C LEU A 149 -19.42 28.06 -23.16
N SER A 150 -19.70 26.86 -22.65
CA SER A 150 -20.37 25.81 -23.43
C SER A 150 -21.88 26.08 -23.56
N PRO A 151 -22.45 26.26 -24.77
CA PRO A 151 -23.82 26.76 -24.96
C PRO A 151 -24.93 25.70 -24.85
N TYR A 152 -24.65 24.53 -24.28
CA TYR A 152 -25.63 23.44 -24.12
C TYR A 152 -25.79 23.01 -22.65
N ARG A 153 -26.75 23.65 -21.97
CA ARG A 153 -27.29 23.21 -20.68
C ARG A 153 -28.82 23.32 -20.74
N PRO A 154 -29.59 22.22 -20.61
CA PRO A 154 -31.05 22.30 -20.59
C PRO A 154 -31.54 23.12 -19.38
N LEU A 155 -32.56 23.95 -19.58
CA LEU A 155 -33.28 24.59 -18.48
C LEU A 155 -34.27 23.60 -17.88
N GLN A 156 -34.05 23.19 -16.63
CA GLN A 156 -35.08 22.54 -15.82
C GLN A 156 -35.76 23.60 -14.94
N GLN A 157 -37.03 23.86 -15.21
CA GLN A 157 -37.91 24.59 -14.30
C GLN A 157 -38.43 23.64 -13.21
N PRO A 158 -38.68 24.10 -11.97
CA PRO A 158 -39.40 23.30 -10.98
C PRO A 158 -40.86 23.11 -11.41
N ILE A 159 -41.37 21.88 -11.30
CA ILE A 159 -42.80 21.62 -11.44
C ILE A 159 -43.44 21.91 -10.07
N VAL A 160 -44.38 22.85 -10.03
CA VAL A 160 -45.23 23.09 -8.86
C VAL A 160 -46.44 22.17 -8.94
N SER A 161 -46.75 21.47 -7.84
CA SER A 161 -48.05 20.81 -7.67
C SER A 161 -49.04 21.81 -7.07
N GLU A 162 -50.05 22.19 -7.84
CA GLU A 162 -51.20 22.95 -7.35
C GLU A 162 -52.12 22.03 -6.54
N ASP A 163 -52.54 22.45 -5.35
CA ASP A 163 -53.86 22.11 -4.80
C ASP A 163 -54.22 23.05 -3.63
N ALA A 164 -55.53 23.26 -3.44
CA ALA A 164 -56.16 24.03 -2.35
C ALA A 164 -55.88 25.56 -2.23
N GLU A 165 -56.69 26.36 -2.92
CA GLU A 165 -56.94 27.77 -2.57
C GLU A 165 -57.75 27.90 -1.25
N ASN A 166 -57.56 29.00 -0.51
CA ASN A 166 -58.58 29.88 0.13
C ASN A 166 -57.84 30.90 1.05
N LEU A 167 -57.69 32.18 0.69
CA LEU A 167 -58.68 33.27 0.62
C LEU A 167 -58.98 33.93 2.00
N GLU A 168 -58.43 35.13 2.19
CA GLU A 168 -58.95 36.29 2.96
C GLU A 168 -59.36 36.15 4.47
N SER A 169 -59.28 37.17 5.33
CA SER A 169 -58.59 38.49 5.32
C SER A 169 -58.68 39.14 6.71
N ALA A 170 -58.25 40.41 6.80
CA ALA A 170 -58.86 41.48 7.62
C ALA A 170 -58.53 41.63 9.14
N ILE A 171 -57.87 42.77 9.40
CA ILE A 171 -58.24 43.81 10.40
C ILE A 171 -57.67 43.71 11.83
N SER A 172 -57.24 44.89 12.30
CA SER A 172 -56.67 45.27 13.61
C SER A 172 -57.67 46.25 14.31
N PRO A 173 -57.34 47.21 15.21
CA PRO A 173 -56.09 47.55 15.92
C PRO A 173 -56.30 47.86 17.43
N ARG A 174 -55.30 48.55 18.03
CA ARG A 174 -55.33 49.39 19.26
C ARG A 174 -55.16 48.66 20.60
N GLU A 175 -54.49 49.24 21.61
CA GLU A 175 -53.49 50.34 21.69
C GLU A 175 -52.80 50.17 23.08
N GLY A 176 -51.50 50.45 23.23
CA GLY A 176 -50.80 50.15 24.49
C GLY A 176 -49.30 50.46 24.48
N GLU A 177 -48.96 51.73 24.60
CA GLU A 177 -47.61 52.26 24.90
C GLU A 177 -47.15 51.83 26.32
N THR A 178 -45.87 51.74 26.71
CA THR A 178 -44.56 51.88 26.04
C THR A 178 -43.47 51.37 27.00
N GLU A 179 -42.36 50.82 26.51
CA GLU A 179 -41.00 51.24 26.87
C GLU A 179 -39.94 50.63 25.92
N LYS A 180 -38.71 51.15 25.93
CA LYS A 180 -37.68 50.82 24.92
C LYS A 180 -36.64 49.81 25.43
N SER A 181 -36.36 48.81 24.60
CA SER A 181 -35.13 48.02 24.62
C SER A 181 -34.72 47.72 23.18
N ASP A 182 -33.47 47.97 22.81
CA ASP A 182 -32.99 47.74 21.44
C ASP A 182 -32.96 46.24 21.11
N PRO A 183 -33.48 45.82 19.94
CA PRO A 183 -33.65 44.40 19.62
C PRO A 183 -32.37 43.74 19.06
N MET A 184 -32.25 42.45 19.35
CA MET A 184 -31.34 41.53 18.66
C MET A 184 -31.91 41.18 17.29
N GLU A 185 -31.14 41.31 16.22
CA GLU A 185 -31.59 41.03 14.84
C GLU A 185 -31.28 39.59 14.43
N ASP A 186 -32.25 38.92 13.82
CA ASP A 186 -32.22 37.50 13.47
C ASP A 186 -31.73 37.30 12.02
N THR A 187 -30.90 36.29 11.79
CA THR A 187 -30.22 36.07 10.49
C THR A 187 -30.46 34.66 9.95
N THR A 188 -30.72 34.58 8.65
CA THR A 188 -31.27 33.38 8.02
C THR A 188 -30.22 32.33 7.70
N GLU A 189 -30.64 31.06 7.54
CA GLU A 189 -29.76 29.95 7.21
C GLU A 189 -28.97 30.14 5.90
N ALA A 190 -29.51 30.90 4.94
CA ALA A 190 -28.80 31.26 3.71
C ALA A 190 -27.60 32.18 3.98
N GLU A 191 -27.79 33.19 4.82
CA GLU A 191 -26.73 34.13 5.24
C GLU A 191 -25.67 33.43 6.11
N ARG A 192 -26.05 32.39 6.88
CA ARG A 192 -25.08 31.53 7.57
C ARG A 192 -24.19 30.76 6.61
N LEU A 193 -24.70 30.25 5.49
CA LEU A 193 -23.87 29.55 4.49
C LEU A 193 -22.90 30.51 3.78
N GLU A 194 -23.37 31.66 3.29
CA GLU A 194 -22.47 32.64 2.65
C GLU A 194 -21.41 33.18 3.63
N ARG A 195 -21.76 33.31 4.92
CA ARG A 195 -20.81 33.68 5.97
C ARG A 195 -19.77 32.59 6.27
N TRP A 196 -20.15 31.30 6.22
CA TRP A 196 -19.22 30.20 6.51
C TRP A 196 -18.13 30.09 5.44
N ASP A 197 -18.44 30.37 4.17
CA ASP A 197 -17.43 30.44 3.11
C ASP A 197 -16.59 31.73 3.17
N SER A 198 -17.17 32.87 3.61
CA SER A 198 -16.42 34.14 3.71
C SER A 198 -15.40 34.18 4.85
N GLU A 199 -15.68 33.56 6.00
CA GLU A 199 -14.76 33.55 7.15
C GLU A 199 -13.51 32.65 6.93
N LYS A 200 -13.42 31.90 5.82
CA LYS A 200 -12.22 31.15 5.43
C LYS A 200 -11.12 31.95 4.72
N GLU A 201 -11.38 33.16 4.23
CA GLU A 201 -10.34 33.96 3.54
C GLU A 201 -9.37 34.68 4.50
N HIS A 202 -9.56 34.58 5.82
CA HIS A 202 -8.79 35.36 6.83
C HIS A 202 -7.80 34.60 7.73
N ASP A 203 -7.22 33.48 7.26
CA ASP A 203 -5.77 33.23 7.44
C ASP A 203 -5.17 32.40 6.29
N SER A 204 -4.82 33.07 5.19
CA SER A 204 -4.01 32.45 4.12
C SER A 204 -2.49 32.55 4.40
N GLY A 205 -2.12 32.39 5.67
CA GLY A 205 -0.77 32.55 6.18
C GLY A 205 0.30 31.78 5.39
N ARG A 206 1.38 32.49 5.05
CA ARG A 206 2.53 31.92 4.33
C ARG A 206 3.14 30.75 5.12
N LEU A 207 3.41 29.66 4.40
CA LEU A 207 4.06 28.46 4.95
C LEU A 207 5.57 28.73 5.08
N GLU A 208 6.04 28.97 6.31
CA GLU A 208 7.47 29.19 6.60
C GLU A 208 8.02 28.01 7.41
N ILE A 209 9.00 27.30 6.83
CA ILE A 209 9.71 26.16 7.47
C ILE A 209 11.13 26.61 7.81
N PHE A 210 11.56 26.44 9.06
CA PHE A 210 12.94 26.71 9.48
C PHE A 210 13.75 25.41 9.53
N GLU A 211 14.99 25.46 9.05
CA GLU A 211 15.97 24.36 9.14
C GLU A 211 17.28 24.95 9.67
N ALA A 212 17.82 24.41 10.77
CA ALA A 212 19.15 24.79 11.24
C ALA A 212 20.08 23.58 11.28
N GLY A 213 21.29 23.77 10.76
CA GLY A 213 22.19 22.68 10.39
C GLY A 213 22.11 22.35 8.90
N THR A 214 22.07 23.37 8.01
CA THR A 214 21.99 23.15 6.54
C THR A 214 23.00 22.11 6.03
N GLY A 215 24.25 22.16 6.52
CA GLY A 215 25.25 21.10 6.38
C GLY A 215 25.52 20.70 4.93
N HIS A 216 25.00 19.53 4.53
CA HIS A 216 25.12 19.00 3.17
C HIS A 216 24.06 19.55 2.18
N GLY A 217 22.94 20.08 2.69
CA GLY A 217 21.76 20.45 1.90
C GLY A 217 20.86 19.27 1.51
N SER A 218 21.01 18.11 2.17
CA SER A 218 20.25 16.89 1.87
C SER A 218 18.77 17.04 2.23
N LEU A 219 18.49 17.36 3.49
CA LEU A 219 17.13 17.60 3.99
C LEU A 219 16.54 18.85 3.32
N THR A 220 17.28 19.95 3.23
CA THR A 220 16.91 21.17 2.51
C THR A 220 16.37 20.89 1.10
N LEU A 221 17.00 19.97 0.34
CA LEU A 221 16.57 19.63 -1.01
C LEU A 221 15.29 18.78 -1.02
N HIS A 222 15.10 17.91 -0.03
CA HIS A 222 13.86 17.13 0.16
C HIS A 222 12.69 18.05 0.55
N LEU A 223 12.89 18.96 1.50
CA LEU A 223 11.93 20.01 1.88
C LEU A 223 11.57 20.89 0.66
N ALA A 224 12.57 21.35 -0.10
CA ALA A 224 12.36 22.26 -1.22
C ALA A 224 11.68 21.58 -2.44
N ARG A 225 11.81 20.25 -2.55
CA ARG A 225 10.97 19.45 -3.45
C ARG A 225 9.52 19.42 -2.96
N ALA A 226 9.27 19.23 -1.66
CA ALA A 226 7.93 19.16 -1.10
C ALA A 226 7.15 20.45 -1.34
N ILE A 227 7.69 21.62 -0.96
CA ILE A 227 7.01 22.93 -1.10
C ILE A 227 7.04 23.53 -2.52
N HIS A 228 7.53 22.80 -3.53
CA HIS A 228 7.70 23.32 -4.89
C HIS A 228 6.36 23.75 -5.52
N GLY A 229 5.33 22.91 -5.42
CA GLY A 229 4.00 23.14 -6.02
C GLY A 229 3.15 24.21 -5.34
N ALA A 230 3.52 24.63 -4.12
CA ALA A 230 2.83 25.70 -3.37
C ALA A 230 3.05 27.06 -4.03
N ASN A 231 4.13 27.18 -4.80
CA ASN A 231 4.64 28.42 -5.37
C ASN A 231 4.43 28.46 -6.89
N HIS A 232 4.23 29.66 -7.44
CA HIS A 232 4.20 29.87 -8.88
C HIS A 232 5.61 29.75 -9.49
N ARG A 233 5.69 29.49 -10.81
CA ARG A 233 6.96 29.16 -11.49
C ARG A 233 7.98 30.29 -11.38
N ALA A 234 9.13 30.01 -10.77
CA ALA A 234 10.23 30.95 -10.62
C ALA A 234 10.79 31.48 -11.97
N PRO A 235 11.15 32.78 -12.05
CA PRO A 235 11.90 33.32 -13.18
C PRO A 235 13.35 32.79 -13.17
N PRO A 236 14.08 32.88 -14.30
CA PRO A 236 15.46 32.41 -14.39
C PRO A 236 16.36 33.09 -13.35
N LEU A 237 17.21 32.32 -12.67
CA LEU A 237 18.11 32.82 -11.63
C LEU A 237 19.03 33.97 -12.14
N PRO A 238 19.23 35.03 -11.35
CA PRO A 238 20.20 36.08 -11.68
C PRO A 238 21.64 35.54 -11.68
N ARG A 239 22.47 36.05 -12.58
CA ARG A 239 23.89 35.69 -12.67
C ARG A 239 24.73 36.73 -11.92
N PHE A 240 25.41 36.34 -10.85
CA PHE A 240 26.23 37.28 -10.07
C PHE A 240 27.61 37.50 -10.74
N PRO A 241 28.14 38.74 -10.76
CA PRO A 241 29.42 39.04 -11.40
C PRO A 241 30.61 38.56 -10.56
N LYS A 242 31.60 37.92 -11.20
CA LYS A 242 32.79 37.41 -10.51
C LYS A 242 33.74 38.54 -10.10
N THR A 243 34.06 38.63 -8.81
CA THR A 243 35.09 39.56 -8.29
C THR A 243 36.49 39.13 -8.71
N LYS A 244 37.37 40.09 -9.04
CA LYS A 244 38.78 39.80 -9.35
C LYS A 244 39.56 39.35 -8.11
N GLY A 245 40.14 38.16 -8.16
CA GLY A 245 41.00 37.58 -7.13
C GLY A 245 41.41 36.15 -7.50
N LYS A 246 42.20 35.47 -6.64
CA LYS A 246 42.40 34.02 -6.75
C LYS A 246 41.14 33.32 -6.23
N VAL A 247 40.28 32.92 -7.16
CA VAL A 247 38.98 32.29 -6.89
C VAL A 247 39.15 30.77 -6.75
N THR A 248 38.59 30.19 -5.69
CA THR A 248 38.47 28.74 -5.52
C THR A 248 37.18 28.22 -6.17
N ALA A 249 36.96 26.90 -6.14
CA ALA A 249 35.76 26.31 -6.74
C ALA A 249 34.46 26.57 -5.95
N ASP A 250 34.53 27.33 -4.85
CA ASP A 250 33.50 27.42 -3.79
C ASP A 250 33.20 28.90 -3.40
N ASP A 251 33.54 29.86 -4.25
CA ASP A 251 33.40 31.31 -4.00
C ASP A 251 32.21 32.01 -4.71
N ASP A 252 31.42 31.28 -5.50
CA ASP A 252 30.48 31.83 -6.51
C ASP A 252 29.14 32.39 -5.93
N ILE A 253 29.04 32.78 -4.64
CA ILE A 253 27.74 33.04 -3.98
C ILE A 253 27.56 34.39 -3.23
N TYR A 254 28.47 34.85 -2.35
CA TYR A 254 28.19 36.03 -1.47
C TYR A 254 29.08 37.29 -1.65
N ARG A 255 29.97 37.35 -2.65
CA ARG A 255 30.74 38.59 -2.92
C ARG A 255 30.04 39.54 -3.89
N TYR A 256 29.18 40.41 -3.32
CA TYR A 256 28.68 41.60 -4.00
C TYR A 256 29.84 42.58 -4.28
N GLY A 257 30.29 42.67 -5.54
CA GLY A 257 31.51 43.42 -5.88
C GLY A 257 31.69 43.74 -7.37
N GLY A 258 30.63 44.09 -8.09
CA GLY A 258 30.71 44.52 -9.48
C GLY A 258 29.40 45.08 -10.03
N ARG A 259 29.47 46.00 -11.01
CA ARG A 259 28.29 46.50 -11.72
C ARG A 259 27.63 45.34 -12.48
N MET A 260 26.37 45.05 -12.19
CA MET A 260 25.54 44.20 -13.05
C MET A 260 25.14 45.01 -14.30
N GLY A 261 25.13 44.36 -15.47
CA GLY A 261 24.48 44.92 -16.66
C GLY A 261 22.96 44.89 -16.54
N ASP A 262 22.26 45.82 -17.19
CA ASP A 262 20.85 46.14 -16.93
C ASP A 262 19.90 44.94 -17.11
N ASN A 263 20.15 44.10 -18.13
CA ASN A 263 19.40 42.86 -18.36
C ASN A 263 19.51 41.83 -17.22
N ASN A 264 20.57 41.90 -16.42
CA ASN A 264 20.73 41.06 -15.22
C ASN A 264 20.22 41.74 -13.96
N LYS A 265 20.29 43.08 -13.88
CA LYS A 265 19.61 43.85 -12.84
C LYS A 265 18.10 43.59 -12.88
N ARG A 266 17.46 43.81 -14.04
CA ARG A 266 16.03 43.52 -14.27
C ARG A 266 15.65 42.07 -13.92
N ARG A 267 16.56 41.11 -14.09
CA ARG A 267 16.34 39.70 -13.69
C ARG A 267 16.41 39.51 -12.18
N ALA A 268 17.32 40.19 -11.49
CA ALA A 268 17.37 40.19 -10.02
C ALA A 268 16.13 40.88 -9.43
N ASP A 269 15.69 42.00 -10.01
CA ASP A 269 14.50 42.73 -9.61
C ASP A 269 13.24 41.81 -9.69
N LEU A 270 12.99 41.20 -10.87
CA LEU A 270 11.90 40.23 -11.08
C LEU A 270 12.01 38.98 -10.19
N TYR A 271 13.23 38.54 -9.85
CA TYR A 271 13.45 37.39 -8.97
C TYR A 271 13.14 37.72 -7.50
N ASN A 272 13.39 38.96 -7.08
CA ASN A 272 13.06 39.42 -5.73
C ASN A 272 11.54 39.68 -5.58
N GLU A 273 10.89 40.23 -6.60
CA GLU A 273 9.42 40.34 -6.71
C GLU A 273 8.73 38.97 -6.70
N TRP A 274 9.31 37.98 -7.38
CA TRP A 274 8.87 36.59 -7.28
C TRP A 274 9.10 36.01 -5.86
N ARG A 275 10.21 36.35 -5.19
CA ARG A 275 10.51 35.83 -3.84
C ARG A 275 9.60 36.38 -2.74
N SER A 276 9.05 37.59 -2.88
CA SER A 276 8.05 38.13 -1.93
C SER A 276 6.65 37.54 -2.15
N THR A 277 6.33 37.11 -3.37
CA THR A 277 5.04 36.47 -3.72
C THR A 277 5.03 34.94 -3.55
N ARG A 278 6.02 34.38 -2.82
CA ARG A 278 6.07 32.95 -2.47
C ARG A 278 5.09 32.61 -1.35
N ARG A 279 4.21 31.64 -1.59
CA ARG A 279 3.26 31.09 -0.60
C ARG A 279 3.91 30.10 0.37
N ALA A 280 5.05 29.51 -0.01
CA ALA A 280 5.85 28.68 0.88
C ALA A 280 7.35 28.96 0.73
N VAL A 281 8.10 28.91 1.83
CA VAL A 281 9.56 29.12 1.88
C VAL A 281 10.21 28.23 2.93
N ILE A 282 11.44 27.79 2.65
CA ILE A 282 12.35 27.23 3.65
C ILE A 282 13.40 28.28 3.99
N HIS A 283 13.54 28.60 5.27
CA HIS A 283 14.65 29.39 5.79
C HIS A 283 15.68 28.41 6.36
N THR A 284 16.80 28.22 5.68
CA THR A 284 17.85 27.31 6.14
C THR A 284 19.07 28.07 6.64
N LEU A 285 19.62 27.65 7.78
CA LEU A 285 20.68 28.35 8.49
C LEU A 285 21.83 27.39 8.88
N ASP A 286 23.06 27.84 8.66
CA ASP A 286 24.28 27.17 9.12
C ASP A 286 25.19 28.19 9.83
N SER A 287 25.92 27.77 10.86
CA SER A 287 26.93 28.62 11.50
C SER A 287 28.20 28.77 10.64
N SER A 288 28.38 27.90 9.64
CA SER A 288 29.52 27.86 8.72
C SER A 288 29.12 28.34 7.32
N GLU A 289 29.70 29.47 6.88
CA GLU A 289 29.53 29.96 5.50
C GLU A 289 29.99 28.90 4.48
N HIS A 290 30.98 28.08 4.83
CA HIS A 290 31.49 26.99 3.99
C HIS A 290 30.46 25.88 3.79
N HIS A 291 29.70 25.51 4.84
CA HIS A 291 28.63 24.52 4.73
C HIS A 291 27.43 25.08 3.95
N SER A 292 26.99 26.31 4.26
CA SER A 292 25.91 26.96 3.51
C SER A 292 26.24 27.09 2.01
N ARG A 293 27.46 27.51 1.65
CA ARG A 293 27.93 27.54 0.25
C ARG A 293 27.91 26.15 -0.40
N HIS A 294 28.33 25.11 0.33
CA HIS A 294 28.34 23.73 -0.15
C HIS A 294 26.93 23.19 -0.40
N ALA A 295 26.01 23.33 0.56
CA ALA A 295 24.61 22.97 0.40
C ALA A 295 23.96 23.71 -0.78
N GLN A 296 24.19 25.03 -0.90
CA GLN A 296 23.72 25.82 -2.05
C GLN A 296 24.25 25.30 -3.38
N ARG A 297 25.51 24.83 -3.43
CA ARG A 297 26.10 24.19 -4.61
C ARG A 297 25.40 22.86 -4.93
N THR A 298 25.20 22.01 -3.93
CA THR A 298 24.48 20.72 -4.06
C THR A 298 23.06 20.92 -4.57
N ILE A 299 22.33 21.91 -4.06
CA ILE A 299 20.94 22.21 -4.42
C ILE A 299 20.83 22.87 -5.80
N ARG A 300 21.72 23.81 -6.17
CA ARG A 300 21.76 24.43 -7.51
C ARG A 300 22.11 23.43 -8.62
N ASN A 301 22.89 22.40 -8.30
CA ASN A 301 23.31 21.39 -9.26
C ASN A 301 22.21 20.35 -9.55
N TYR A 302 21.25 20.12 -8.63
CA TYR A 302 20.16 19.17 -8.89
C TYR A 302 19.12 19.78 -9.86
N ARG A 303 18.88 19.08 -10.98
CA ARG A 303 17.90 19.46 -12.02
C ARG A 303 17.93 20.96 -12.38
N HIS A 304 19.14 21.48 -12.66
CA HIS A 304 19.39 22.90 -13.02
C HIS A 304 18.91 23.93 -11.97
N GLY A 305 18.87 23.51 -10.70
CA GLY A 305 18.47 24.37 -9.59
C GLY A 305 16.97 24.58 -9.48
N LEU A 306 16.15 23.69 -10.04
CA LEU A 306 14.67 23.77 -10.03
C LEU A 306 14.08 24.11 -8.66
N TYR A 307 14.65 23.55 -7.58
CA TYR A 307 14.17 23.72 -6.21
C TYR A 307 14.87 24.86 -5.44
N PHE A 308 15.97 25.41 -5.97
CA PHE A 308 16.75 26.47 -5.32
C PHE A 308 15.93 27.75 -4.99
N PRO A 309 14.98 28.23 -5.83
CA PRO A 309 14.22 29.44 -5.54
C PRO A 309 13.32 29.39 -4.28
N HIS A 310 12.99 28.20 -3.80
CA HIS A 310 12.07 28.02 -2.66
C HIS A 310 12.78 28.12 -1.30
N ILE A 311 14.10 28.30 -1.30
CA ILE A 311 14.94 28.33 -0.11
C ILE A 311 15.62 29.69 0.03
N ASP A 312 15.57 30.23 1.24
CA ASP A 312 16.35 31.38 1.68
C ASP A 312 17.47 30.88 2.61
N PHE A 313 18.72 31.21 2.27
CA PHE A 313 19.91 30.71 2.97
C PHE A 313 20.50 31.78 3.87
N HIS A 314 20.75 31.41 5.12
CA HIS A 314 21.26 32.26 6.18
C HIS A 314 22.58 31.71 6.75
N VAL A 315 23.41 32.59 7.31
CA VAL A 315 24.66 32.23 7.98
C VAL A 315 24.78 33.07 9.25
N GLY A 316 24.96 32.43 10.41
CA GLY A 316 24.99 33.10 11.71
C GLY A 316 24.61 32.19 12.86
N SER A 317 24.13 32.75 13.98
CA SER A 317 23.47 32.01 15.06
C SER A 317 21.95 31.91 14.83
N ILE A 318 21.34 30.83 15.33
CA ILE A 318 19.90 30.60 15.25
C ILE A 318 19.17 31.68 16.04
N HIS A 319 19.53 31.87 17.32
CA HIS A 319 19.02 32.96 18.14
C HIS A 319 19.16 34.35 17.48
N GLY A 320 20.29 34.67 16.85
CA GLY A 320 20.49 35.97 16.21
C GLY A 320 19.52 36.22 15.05
N TYR A 321 19.36 35.22 14.17
CA TYR A 321 18.41 35.28 13.06
C TYR A 321 16.96 35.30 13.53
N LEU A 322 16.58 34.40 14.45
CA LEU A 322 15.21 34.26 14.90
C LEU A 322 14.74 35.45 15.75
N SER A 323 15.59 36.04 16.61
CA SER A 323 15.23 37.26 17.34
C SER A 323 14.97 38.43 16.38
N GLN A 324 15.83 38.67 15.40
CA GLN A 324 15.60 39.71 14.39
C GLN A 324 14.29 39.45 13.63
N ARG A 325 14.03 38.21 13.19
CA ARG A 325 12.80 37.85 12.48
C ARG A 325 11.55 38.02 13.36
N LEU A 326 11.64 37.71 14.66
CA LEU A 326 10.54 37.88 15.62
C LEU A 326 10.21 39.36 15.86
N GLU A 327 11.22 40.23 15.93
CA GLU A 327 11.04 41.70 15.94
C GLU A 327 10.42 42.22 14.64
N GLU A 328 10.85 41.70 13.48
CA GLU A 328 10.31 42.06 12.15
C GLU A 328 8.86 41.60 11.92
N THR A 329 8.46 40.44 12.47
CA THR A 329 7.11 39.87 12.26
C THR A 329 6.12 40.15 13.38
N ASN A 330 6.59 40.59 14.55
CA ASN A 330 5.77 40.92 15.71
C ASN A 330 4.84 39.76 16.16
N GLY A 331 5.31 38.51 16.05
CA GLY A 331 4.56 37.31 16.42
C GLY A 331 5.07 36.02 15.78
N PHE A 332 4.35 34.92 16.03
CA PHE A 332 4.67 33.57 15.54
C PHE A 332 4.56 33.48 14.00
N PHE A 333 5.66 33.18 13.32
CA PHE A 333 5.72 33.16 11.85
C PHE A 333 6.05 31.78 11.26
N LEU A 334 6.73 30.91 12.00
CA LEU A 334 7.10 29.57 11.54
C LEU A 334 5.94 28.58 11.68
N ASN A 335 5.67 27.82 10.61
CA ASN A 335 4.80 26.65 10.69
C ASN A 335 5.55 25.43 11.24
N HIS A 336 6.83 25.28 10.91
CA HIS A 336 7.64 24.14 11.37
C HIS A 336 9.11 24.52 11.56
N ALA A 337 9.81 23.75 12.38
CA ALA A 337 11.25 23.88 12.58
C ALA A 337 11.94 22.51 12.62
N ILE A 338 13.15 22.41 12.07
CA ILE A 338 14.02 21.24 12.16
C ILE A 338 15.39 21.67 12.65
N LEU A 339 15.94 20.97 13.65
CA LEU A 339 17.27 21.25 14.22
C LEU A 339 18.17 20.00 14.12
N ASP A 340 19.20 20.07 13.28
CA ASP A 340 20.33 19.12 13.17
C ASP A 340 21.61 19.81 13.65
N ILE A 341 21.73 19.95 14.97
CA ILE A 341 22.85 20.64 15.64
C ILE A 341 23.25 19.89 16.93
N PRO A 342 24.51 19.99 17.41
CA PRO A 342 24.92 19.26 18.62
C PRO A 342 24.14 19.63 19.89
N CYS A 343 23.73 20.90 20.00
CA CYS A 343 23.22 21.51 21.24
C CYS A 343 21.76 21.97 21.14
N ILE A 344 20.92 21.22 20.40
CA ILE A 344 19.48 21.49 20.15
C ILE A 344 18.76 22.17 21.32
N HIS A 345 18.94 21.64 22.53
CA HIS A 345 18.33 22.11 23.78
C HIS A 345 18.54 23.60 24.12
N ASP A 346 19.59 24.25 23.61
CA ASP A 346 19.90 25.66 23.92
C ASP A 346 19.12 26.63 23.02
N GLU A 347 18.64 26.16 21.86
CA GLU A 347 17.94 26.97 20.85
C GLU A 347 16.41 26.71 20.85
N MET A 348 15.93 25.75 21.65
CA MET A 348 14.51 25.40 21.72
C MET A 348 13.64 26.57 22.20
N GLU A 349 14.12 27.41 23.13
CA GLU A 349 13.33 28.53 23.66
C GLU A 349 13.01 29.56 22.56
N ILE A 350 14.02 30.00 21.79
CA ILE A 350 13.83 30.99 20.72
C ILE A 350 13.02 30.41 19.55
N VAL A 351 13.20 29.13 19.22
CA VAL A 351 12.37 28.43 18.23
C VAL A 351 10.91 28.34 18.69
N GLY A 352 10.66 28.04 19.97
CA GLY A 352 9.32 28.00 20.56
C GLY A 352 8.62 29.37 20.59
N LYS A 353 9.36 30.47 20.64
CA LYS A 353 8.83 31.84 20.48
C LYS A 353 8.47 32.20 19.03
N CYS A 354 8.94 31.44 18.05
CA CYS A 354 8.73 31.73 16.62
C CYS A 354 7.70 30.80 15.94
N LEU A 355 7.40 29.63 16.54
CA LEU A 355 6.46 28.64 16.01
C LEU A 355 4.99 28.98 16.30
N LYS A 356 4.13 28.78 15.30
CA LYS A 356 2.66 28.83 15.42
C LYS A 356 2.14 27.69 16.31
N THR A 357 0.90 27.81 16.80
CA THR A 357 0.32 26.94 17.84
C THR A 357 0.36 25.44 17.52
N ASP A 358 0.13 25.05 16.27
CA ASP A 358 0.19 23.65 15.80
C ASP A 358 1.56 23.28 15.19
N GLY A 359 2.58 24.12 15.42
CA GLY A 359 3.86 24.06 14.71
C GLY A 359 4.81 22.99 15.24
N ARG A 360 5.17 22.03 14.38
CA ARG A 360 6.04 20.90 14.75
C ARG A 360 7.52 21.30 14.77
N LEU A 361 8.21 21.01 15.88
CA LEU A 361 9.67 21.02 16.00
C LEU A 361 10.22 19.58 15.92
N ILE A 362 11.02 19.29 14.90
CA ILE A 362 11.75 18.03 14.74
C ILE A 362 13.21 18.21 15.19
N THR A 363 13.73 17.27 15.98
CA THR A 363 15.08 17.32 16.57
C THR A 363 15.88 16.09 16.15
N TRP A 364 17.02 16.29 15.49
CA TRP A 364 17.87 15.19 15.01
C TRP A 364 19.03 14.95 15.99
N CYS A 365 18.89 13.95 16.85
CA CYS A 365 19.83 13.66 17.93
C CYS A 365 20.60 12.35 17.65
N PRO A 366 21.94 12.37 17.48
CA PRO A 366 22.73 11.14 17.37
C PRO A 366 22.91 10.39 18.70
N SER A 367 22.21 10.76 19.78
CA SER A 367 22.23 10.05 21.06
C SER A 367 20.95 10.23 21.89
N VAL A 368 20.57 9.18 22.63
CA VAL A 368 19.46 9.20 23.61
C VAL A 368 19.66 10.30 24.66
N THR A 369 20.91 10.58 25.06
CA THR A 369 21.26 11.63 26.03
C THR A 369 20.90 13.03 25.52
N GLN A 370 20.97 13.29 24.20
CA GLN A 370 20.52 14.57 23.63
C GLN A 370 18.99 14.67 23.61
N HIS A 371 18.26 13.59 23.32
CA HIS A 371 16.81 13.57 23.50
C HIS A 371 16.40 13.83 24.96
N MET A 372 17.05 13.17 25.92
CA MET A 372 16.81 13.39 27.36
C MET A 372 17.02 14.86 27.75
N LYS A 373 18.14 15.45 27.34
CA LYS A 373 18.44 16.88 27.54
C LYS A 373 17.37 17.82 26.96
N CYS A 374 16.86 17.55 25.77
CA CYS A 374 15.78 18.35 25.18
C CYS A 374 14.50 18.25 26.03
N LEU A 375 14.15 17.06 26.51
CA LEU A 375 12.99 16.84 27.40
C LEU A 375 13.17 17.44 28.80
N GLU A 376 14.41 17.48 29.31
CA GLU A 376 14.77 18.16 30.55
C GLU A 376 14.62 19.68 30.41
N THR A 377 15.17 20.30 29.36
CA THR A 377 14.98 21.72 29.03
C THR A 377 13.49 22.07 28.90
N VAL A 378 12.71 21.31 28.11
CA VAL A 378 11.27 21.56 27.94
C VAL A 378 10.52 21.56 29.28
N LYS A 379 10.86 20.64 30.20
CA LYS A 379 10.24 20.56 31.54
C LYS A 379 10.75 21.62 32.50
N ARG A 380 12.05 21.95 32.47
CA ARG A 380 12.74 22.91 33.33
C ARG A 380 12.29 24.33 33.02
N ASP A 381 12.35 24.70 31.75
CA ASP A 381 12.13 26.06 31.24
C ASP A 381 10.68 26.28 30.78
N LYS A 382 9.84 25.24 30.90
CA LYS A 382 8.40 25.25 30.55
C LYS A 382 8.12 25.67 29.11
N LEU A 383 8.96 25.21 28.19
CA LEU A 383 8.83 25.52 26.77
C LEU A 383 7.51 24.97 26.20
N PRO A 384 6.90 25.61 25.18
CA PRO A 384 5.58 25.25 24.65
C PRO A 384 5.61 23.99 23.75
N PHE A 385 6.32 22.95 24.16
CA PHE A 385 6.48 21.69 23.41
C PHE A 385 5.97 20.50 24.20
N VAL A 386 5.30 19.59 23.50
CA VAL A 386 4.95 18.25 23.98
C VAL A 386 5.70 17.23 23.13
N LEU A 387 6.31 16.23 23.75
CA LEU A 387 6.91 15.12 23.00
C LEU A 387 5.80 14.23 22.44
N GLU A 388 5.64 14.24 21.12
CA GLU A 388 4.76 13.31 20.42
C GLU A 388 5.40 11.92 20.31
N ARG A 389 6.66 11.85 19.82
CA ARG A 389 7.36 10.59 19.52
C ARG A 389 8.88 10.78 19.41
N VAL A 390 9.62 9.69 19.60
CA VAL A 390 11.03 9.52 19.21
C VAL A 390 11.10 8.32 18.27
N LEU A 391 11.80 8.44 17.15
CA LEU A 391 11.87 7.41 16.10
C LEU A 391 13.32 7.15 15.69
N GLU A 392 13.63 5.91 15.33
CA GLU A 392 14.89 5.47 14.71
C GLU A 392 14.55 4.54 13.54
N LEU A 393 15.13 4.77 12.36
CA LEU A 393 14.97 3.88 11.19
C LEU A 393 15.95 2.70 11.27
N GLY A 394 15.62 1.73 12.13
CA GLY A 394 16.48 0.59 12.42
C GLY A 394 16.67 -0.37 11.24
N SER A 395 17.93 -0.66 10.90
CA SER A 395 18.32 -1.67 9.88
C SER A 395 18.00 -3.14 10.24
N GLN A 396 17.36 -3.37 11.39
CA GLN A 396 17.00 -4.69 11.92
C GLN A 396 15.49 -4.89 12.18
N LEU A 397 14.64 -3.85 12.05
CA LEU A 397 13.18 -3.98 12.16
C LEU A 397 12.46 -3.16 11.09
N SER A 398 12.10 -3.84 10.00
CA SER A 398 10.94 -3.64 9.09
C SER A 398 10.52 -2.26 8.53
N THR A 399 11.07 -1.12 8.97
CA THR A 399 10.68 0.23 8.50
C THR A 399 11.85 1.00 7.88
N GLY A 400 13.10 0.68 8.25
CA GLY A 400 14.29 1.05 7.49
C GLY A 400 14.60 0.02 6.41
N GLY A 401 14.26 0.31 5.15
CA GLY A 401 14.45 -0.60 4.02
C GLY A 401 15.91 -1.05 3.85
N ARG A 402 16.17 -2.35 4.03
CA ARG A 402 17.51 -2.94 3.91
C ARG A 402 17.86 -3.25 2.45
N GLU A 403 19.00 -2.76 1.97
CA GLU A 403 19.56 -3.23 0.69
C GLU A 403 19.97 -4.71 0.80
N TRP A 404 19.39 -5.56 -0.05
CA TRP A 404 19.70 -7.00 -0.12
C TRP A 404 20.58 -7.31 -1.32
N GLU A 405 21.77 -7.84 -1.06
CA GLU A 405 22.65 -8.33 -2.11
C GLU A 405 22.22 -9.74 -2.55
N VAL A 406 21.49 -9.83 -3.67
CA VAL A 406 20.95 -11.10 -4.19
C VAL A 406 22.05 -11.93 -4.86
N LYS A 407 22.79 -12.72 -4.08
CA LYS A 407 23.84 -13.64 -4.55
C LYS A 407 23.44 -15.10 -4.44
N THR A 408 23.59 -15.84 -5.56
CA THR A 408 23.42 -17.29 -5.60
C THR A 408 24.59 -18.00 -4.92
N VAL A 409 24.35 -18.64 -3.76
CA VAL A 409 25.36 -19.39 -3.01
C VAL A 409 25.23 -20.91 -3.23
N LYS A 410 26.28 -21.57 -3.76
CA LYS A 410 26.36 -23.04 -3.73
C LYS A 410 26.65 -23.52 -2.31
N PRO A 411 25.87 -24.43 -1.72
CA PRO A 411 26.18 -25.03 -0.42
C PRO A 411 27.54 -25.75 -0.43
N ARG A 412 28.35 -25.57 0.62
CA ARG A 412 29.70 -26.19 0.73
C ARG A 412 29.69 -27.73 0.63
N ALA A 413 28.57 -28.37 0.97
CA ALA A 413 28.38 -29.82 0.80
C ALA A 413 28.33 -30.22 -0.69
N LEU A 414 27.61 -29.46 -1.52
CA LEU A 414 27.60 -29.66 -2.98
C LEU A 414 28.97 -29.40 -3.59
N ILE A 415 29.67 -28.34 -3.17
CA ILE A 415 31.04 -28.07 -3.62
C ILE A 415 31.99 -29.24 -3.26
N LYS A 416 31.90 -29.80 -2.05
CA LYS A 416 32.67 -31.00 -1.68
C LYS A 416 32.29 -32.24 -2.48
N ALA A 417 31.01 -32.42 -2.81
CA ALA A 417 30.56 -33.54 -3.64
C ALA A 417 31.05 -33.39 -5.10
N GLU A 418 30.96 -32.19 -5.68
CA GLU A 418 31.50 -31.85 -7.00
C GLU A 418 33.02 -32.05 -7.05
N MET A 419 33.77 -31.54 -6.06
CA MET A 419 35.23 -31.75 -5.97
C MET A 419 35.61 -33.21 -5.77
N LYS A 420 34.84 -33.98 -4.98
CA LYS A 420 35.07 -35.41 -4.80
C LYS A 420 34.82 -36.15 -6.13
N LYS A 421 33.70 -35.89 -6.79
CA LYS A 421 33.36 -36.52 -8.09
C LYS A 421 34.39 -36.17 -9.16
N ALA A 422 34.85 -34.92 -9.22
CA ALA A 422 35.91 -34.50 -10.12
C ALA A 422 37.25 -35.21 -9.82
N ALA A 423 37.59 -35.46 -8.55
CA ALA A 423 38.77 -36.24 -8.18
C ALA A 423 38.62 -37.74 -8.51
N GLU A 424 37.40 -38.29 -8.46
CA GLU A 424 37.08 -39.66 -8.89
C GLU A 424 37.09 -39.79 -10.43
N GLU A 425 36.65 -38.77 -11.17
CA GLU A 425 36.75 -38.69 -12.64
C GLU A 425 38.22 -38.51 -13.10
N LEU A 426 39.05 -37.77 -12.35
CA LEU A 426 40.48 -37.60 -12.62
C LEU A 426 41.34 -38.84 -12.28
N ALA A 427 40.74 -39.89 -11.68
CA ALA A 427 41.44 -41.12 -11.30
C ALA A 427 41.39 -42.22 -12.39
N LEU A 428 40.75 -41.95 -13.54
CA LEU A 428 40.74 -42.85 -14.70
C LEU A 428 41.94 -42.58 -15.62
N PRO A 429 42.66 -43.61 -16.11
CA PRO A 429 43.75 -43.41 -17.05
C PRO A 429 43.20 -42.95 -18.42
N PRO A 430 43.83 -41.97 -19.08
CA PRO A 430 43.39 -41.51 -20.39
C PRO A 430 43.62 -42.61 -21.45
N LYS A 431 42.68 -42.72 -22.39
CA LYS A 431 43.00 -43.23 -23.73
C LYS A 431 43.74 -42.13 -24.51
N ASP A 432 44.57 -42.54 -25.44
CA ASP A 432 45.41 -41.65 -26.23
C ASP A 432 44.60 -40.68 -27.10
N GLU A 433 44.86 -39.37 -26.97
CA GLU A 433 45.24 -38.49 -28.09
C GLU A 433 45.81 -37.15 -27.57
N ALA A 434 46.61 -36.46 -28.39
CA ALA A 434 47.49 -35.33 -28.02
C ALA A 434 46.74 -34.13 -27.39
N VAL A 435 47.26 -33.41 -26.38
CA VAL A 435 48.56 -32.73 -26.25
C VAL A 435 48.75 -31.58 -27.25
N SER A 436 48.02 -30.47 -27.04
CA SER A 436 48.39 -29.11 -27.49
C SER A 436 47.50 -28.07 -26.77
N ALA A 437 48.07 -27.27 -25.84
CA ALA A 437 47.42 -26.10 -25.21
C ALA A 437 48.29 -25.41 -24.13
N VAL A 438 49.20 -26.14 -23.48
CA VAL A 438 49.81 -25.70 -22.19
C VAL A 438 51.11 -24.91 -22.38
N GLU A 439 51.78 -25.02 -23.53
CA GLU A 439 53.08 -24.36 -23.78
C GLU A 439 52.94 -22.88 -24.17
N ASP A 440 51.86 -22.49 -24.86
CA ASP A 440 51.67 -21.12 -25.38
C ASP A 440 51.54 -20.03 -24.30
N PHE A 441 51.17 -20.39 -23.06
CA PHE A 441 50.92 -19.40 -22.00
C PHE A 441 52.19 -18.98 -21.23
N LEU A 442 53.30 -19.72 -21.34
CA LEU A 442 54.48 -19.53 -20.48
C LEU A 442 55.62 -18.71 -21.11
N CYS A 443 55.52 -18.30 -22.38
CA CYS A 443 56.59 -17.58 -23.07
C CYS A 443 56.58 -16.04 -22.88
N ASP A 444 55.41 -15.40 -22.75
CA ASP A 444 55.28 -13.94 -23.03
C ASP A 444 55.41 -13.01 -21.80
N LEU A 445 55.83 -13.54 -20.64
CA LEU A 445 55.99 -12.78 -19.39
C LEU A 445 57.43 -12.63 -18.90
N SER A 446 58.42 -12.98 -19.72
CA SER A 446 59.84 -12.81 -19.41
C SER A 446 60.56 -11.98 -20.48
N ASN A 447 60.48 -10.64 -20.37
CA ASN A 447 61.56 -9.74 -20.82
C ASN A 447 61.45 -8.31 -20.28
N LYS A 448 62.50 -7.89 -19.56
CA LYS A 448 63.04 -6.50 -19.39
C LYS A 448 62.28 -5.47 -18.52
N GLY A 449 62.87 -5.20 -17.36
CA GLY A 449 63.07 -3.82 -16.86
C GLY A 449 64.28 -3.15 -17.56
N ASN A 450 64.90 -2.06 -17.07
CA ASN A 450 64.78 -1.31 -15.80
C ASN A 450 64.46 0.18 -16.12
N ASP A 451 64.65 1.25 -15.33
CA ASP A 451 65.62 1.65 -14.27
C ASP A 451 65.01 2.83 -13.43
N VAL A 452 65.05 2.83 -12.08
CA VAL A 452 66.03 3.53 -11.18
C VAL A 452 65.82 5.08 -11.10
N LYS A 453 65.79 5.80 -9.94
CA LYS A 453 66.43 5.63 -8.60
C LYS A 453 65.66 6.31 -7.41
N ALA A 454 66.24 6.19 -6.21
CA ALA A 454 65.88 6.63 -4.84
C ALA A 454 65.59 8.16 -4.62
N SER A 455 65.25 8.72 -3.43
CA SER A 455 65.43 8.28 -2.01
C SER A 455 64.52 8.93 -0.94
N GLU A 456 64.45 8.28 0.24
CA GLU A 456 64.30 8.72 1.66
C GLU A 456 64.33 10.24 2.06
N SER A 457 63.84 10.72 3.23
CA SER A 457 62.96 10.18 4.32
C SER A 457 62.57 11.26 5.40
N LYS A 458 61.80 10.87 6.45
CA LYS A 458 61.59 11.47 7.81
C LYS A 458 60.41 12.42 8.14
N SER A 459 60.08 12.48 9.44
CA SER A 459 58.91 13.03 10.18
C SER A 459 59.28 14.21 11.12
N THR A 460 58.37 15.05 11.67
CA THR A 460 57.61 14.92 12.98
C THR A 460 56.61 16.11 13.25
N PRO A 461 55.75 16.12 14.33
CA PRO A 461 54.54 17.02 14.52
C PRO A 461 54.51 17.92 15.81
N VAL A 462 53.36 18.59 16.19
CA VAL A 462 52.78 18.86 17.59
C VAL A 462 51.89 20.16 17.84
N GLN A 463 50.68 20.02 18.50
CA GLN A 463 49.83 20.88 19.44
C GLN A 463 49.43 22.41 19.24
N ALA A 464 48.45 23.10 19.93
CA ALA A 464 47.13 22.81 20.63
C ALA A 464 46.35 24.08 21.25
N THR A 465 45.13 23.88 21.85
CA THR A 465 44.19 24.72 22.76
C THR A 465 43.24 25.81 22.15
N GLY A 466 42.14 26.36 22.78
CA GLY A 466 41.29 26.05 23.99
C GLY A 466 40.19 27.12 24.45
N GLU A 467 39.11 26.71 25.19
CA GLU A 467 38.13 27.44 26.12
C GLU A 467 37.12 28.55 25.60
N GLY A 468 35.99 28.98 26.24
CA GLY A 468 35.14 28.57 27.43
C GLY A 468 34.00 29.57 27.93
N ALA A 469 32.92 29.11 28.64
CA ALA A 469 31.90 29.81 29.54
C ALA A 469 30.76 30.78 29.00
N SER A 470 29.63 31.19 29.66
CA SER A 470 28.64 30.65 30.69
C SER A 470 27.43 31.60 31.10
N PHE A 471 26.25 31.08 31.62
CA PHE A 471 25.18 31.69 32.52
C PHE A 471 24.12 32.75 31.97
N THR A 472 22.91 33.14 32.50
CA THR A 472 21.76 32.75 33.46
C THR A 472 20.64 33.88 33.46
N ASP A 473 19.37 33.90 33.99
CA ASP A 473 18.28 32.98 34.49
C ASP A 473 16.97 33.78 34.99
N THR A 474 15.81 33.13 35.29
CA THR A 474 14.65 33.47 36.24
C THR A 474 13.22 34.02 35.84
N SER A 475 12.19 33.70 36.69
CA SER A 475 10.83 34.31 36.97
C SER A 475 9.49 33.66 36.48
N GLY A 476 8.36 33.81 37.25
CA GLY A 476 6.98 33.53 36.79
C GLY A 476 5.91 33.09 37.84
N TRP A 477 4.80 33.84 37.98
CA TRP A 477 3.62 33.46 38.81
C TRP A 477 2.25 33.54 38.09
N GLU A 478 2.12 34.30 37.00
CA GLU A 478 0.83 34.49 36.29
C GLU A 478 0.34 33.24 35.53
N MET A 479 1.25 32.34 35.13
CA MET A 479 0.97 31.13 34.33
C MET A 479 -0.17 30.26 34.89
N VAL A 480 -0.30 30.17 36.22
CA VAL A 480 -1.17 29.19 36.90
C VAL A 480 -2.65 29.37 36.50
N ARG A 481 -3.08 30.61 36.28
CA ARG A 481 -4.48 30.91 35.95
C ARG A 481 -4.82 30.52 34.52
N THR A 482 -3.94 30.82 33.57
CA THR A 482 -4.12 30.51 32.14
C THR A 482 -4.04 29.01 31.87
N VAL A 483 -3.09 28.31 32.51
CA VAL A 483 -2.95 26.83 32.42
C VAL A 483 -4.23 26.12 32.86
N THR A 484 -4.90 26.62 33.89
CA THR A 484 -6.16 26.04 34.39
C THR A 484 -7.30 26.13 33.36
N GLN A 485 -7.37 27.22 32.59
CA GLN A 485 -8.40 27.42 31.57
C GLN A 485 -8.10 26.62 30.29
N LEU A 486 -6.84 26.59 29.84
CA LEU A 486 -6.41 25.76 28.71
C LEU A 486 -6.60 24.25 28.98
N GLY A 487 -6.30 23.78 30.20
CA GLY A 487 -6.53 22.40 30.59
C GLY A 487 -8.00 21.96 30.51
N ALA A 488 -8.93 22.84 30.88
CA ALA A 488 -10.37 22.59 30.76
C ALA A 488 -10.82 22.50 29.29
N LEU A 489 -10.31 23.39 28.41
CA LEU A 489 -10.64 23.38 26.99
C LEU A 489 -10.07 22.15 26.28
N ALA A 490 -8.80 21.80 26.52
CA ALA A 490 -8.17 20.62 25.95
C ALA A 490 -8.88 19.32 26.39
N LEU A 491 -9.29 19.23 27.66
CA LEU A 491 -10.07 18.10 28.17
C LEU A 491 -11.43 17.99 27.46
N LEU A 492 -12.11 19.12 27.21
CA LEU A 492 -13.36 19.15 26.46
C LEU A 492 -13.17 18.64 25.02
N THR A 493 -12.13 19.11 24.31
CA THR A 493 -11.83 18.67 22.94
C THR A 493 -11.49 17.18 22.89
N VAL A 494 -10.70 16.66 23.84
CA VAL A 494 -10.39 15.22 23.93
C VAL A 494 -11.66 14.41 24.21
N ILE A 495 -12.57 14.88 25.07
CA ILE A 495 -13.87 14.23 25.30
C ILE A 495 -14.72 14.24 24.02
N VAL A 496 -14.76 15.35 23.27
CA VAL A 496 -15.51 15.44 22.00
C VAL A 496 -14.94 14.49 20.95
N VAL A 497 -13.62 14.47 20.73
CA VAL A 497 -12.97 13.55 19.77
C VAL A 497 -13.18 12.10 20.19
N TRP A 498 -13.00 11.77 21.48
CA TRP A 498 -13.28 10.43 22.02
C TRP A 498 -14.75 10.03 21.84
N PHE A 499 -15.70 10.96 21.97
CA PHE A 499 -17.13 10.68 21.81
C PHE A 499 -17.54 10.53 20.34
N LEU A 500 -16.94 11.33 19.44
CA LEU A 500 -17.12 11.21 17.99
C LEU A 500 -16.54 9.89 17.49
N ASP A 501 -15.30 9.56 17.85
CA ASP A 501 -14.65 8.32 17.40
C ASP A 501 -15.35 7.07 17.97
N ASN A 502 -15.70 7.09 19.26
CA ASN A 502 -16.47 6.01 19.90
C ASN A 502 -17.90 5.85 19.35
N ARG A 503 -18.40 6.77 18.53
CA ARG A 503 -19.76 6.73 17.96
C ARG A 503 -19.78 6.61 16.43
N TYR A 504 -18.71 7.03 15.75
CA TYR A 504 -18.68 7.18 14.29
C TYR A 504 -17.37 6.72 13.61
N ARG A 505 -16.35 6.22 14.33
CA ARG A 505 -15.01 5.83 13.78
C ARG A 505 -14.43 6.89 12.83
N VAL A 506 -13.94 8.00 13.41
CA VAL A 506 -13.38 9.12 12.63
C VAL A 506 -11.85 9.08 12.51
N LEU A 507 -11.20 8.06 13.08
CA LEU A 507 -9.79 7.77 12.86
C LEU A 507 -9.59 6.73 11.72
N PRO A 508 -8.45 6.75 11.01
CA PRO A 508 -8.16 5.78 9.95
C PRO A 508 -8.13 4.32 10.45
N SER A 509 -8.60 3.38 9.62
CA SER A 509 -8.62 1.94 9.92
C SER A 509 -7.25 1.40 10.34
N ALA A 510 -6.17 1.85 9.69
CA ALA A 510 -4.80 1.50 10.03
C ALA A 510 -4.37 1.88 11.47
N ILE A 511 -5.14 2.70 12.20
CA ILE A 511 -4.94 2.99 13.63
C ILE A 511 -5.83 2.10 14.51
N HIS A 512 -7.01 1.70 14.04
CA HIS A 512 -7.91 0.79 14.75
C HIS A 512 -7.41 -0.66 14.71
N ASP A 513 -6.86 -1.11 13.59
CA ASP A 513 -6.64 -2.52 13.29
C ASP A 513 -5.16 -2.96 13.40
N TYR A 514 -4.22 -2.04 13.65
CA TYR A 514 -2.80 -2.32 13.90
C TYR A 514 -2.50 -2.88 15.31
N MET A 515 -3.48 -3.52 15.96
CA MET A 515 -3.26 -4.33 17.16
C MET A 515 -3.43 -5.82 16.84
N PRO A 516 -2.35 -6.55 16.53
CA PRO A 516 -2.37 -8.00 16.55
C PRO A 516 -2.91 -8.47 17.90
N ALA A 517 -4.03 -9.22 17.90
CA ALA A 517 -4.69 -9.70 19.12
C ALA A 517 -3.83 -10.66 19.98
N HIS A 518 -2.59 -10.92 19.55
CA HIS A 518 -1.60 -11.75 20.18
C HIS A 518 -0.19 -11.15 20.02
N HIS A 519 0.40 -10.69 21.13
CA HIS A 519 1.85 -10.59 21.24
C HIS A 519 2.38 -11.94 21.78
N PRO A 520 3.44 -12.53 21.19
CA PRO A 520 4.07 -13.74 21.72
C PRO A 520 4.50 -13.56 23.18
N GLY A 521 4.16 -14.53 24.04
CA GLY A 521 4.46 -14.50 25.48
C GLY A 521 3.36 -13.91 26.37
N LEU A 522 2.23 -13.44 25.81
CA LEU A 522 1.06 -13.07 26.60
C LEU A 522 0.21 -14.28 27.01
N VAL A 523 -0.23 -14.28 28.27
CA VAL A 523 -1.30 -15.14 28.80
C VAL A 523 -2.50 -14.31 29.25
N VAL A 524 -3.69 -14.91 29.24
CA VAL A 524 -4.93 -14.27 29.69
C VAL A 524 -5.09 -14.44 31.20
N THR A 525 -5.41 -13.37 31.93
CA THR A 525 -5.54 -13.35 33.40
C THR A 525 -6.98 -13.15 33.91
N ASP A 526 -7.82 -12.49 33.11
CA ASP A 526 -9.27 -12.35 33.35
C ASP A 526 -10.01 -12.07 32.03
N ILE A 527 -11.31 -12.38 31.99
CA ILE A 527 -12.20 -12.15 30.83
C ILE A 527 -13.56 -11.72 31.38
N THR A 528 -14.21 -10.73 30.77
CA THR A 528 -15.54 -10.30 31.18
C THR A 528 -16.34 -9.74 30.00
N VAL A 529 -17.66 -9.66 30.15
CA VAL A 529 -18.56 -9.01 29.18
C VAL A 529 -19.18 -7.78 29.84
N LYS A 530 -19.06 -6.63 29.16
CA LYS A 530 -19.66 -5.37 29.61
C LYS A 530 -20.82 -5.00 28.68
N LYS A 531 -22.06 -5.09 29.20
CA LYS A 531 -23.25 -4.47 28.59
C LYS A 531 -23.28 -2.97 28.92
N CYS A 532 -23.73 -2.14 27.98
CA CYS A 532 -24.12 -0.74 28.20
C CYS A 532 -25.37 -0.39 27.37
N SER A 533 -25.99 0.76 27.67
CA SER A 533 -27.18 1.24 26.97
C SER A 533 -26.95 2.59 26.31
N LYS A 534 -27.42 2.72 25.07
CA LYS A 534 -27.43 3.96 24.27
C LYS A 534 -28.37 5.03 24.85
N ILE A 535 -29.29 4.65 25.76
CA ILE A 535 -30.24 5.56 26.44
C ILE A 535 -29.73 6.01 27.82
N ASN A 536 -28.90 5.20 28.51
CA ASN A 536 -28.40 5.55 29.84
C ASN A 536 -26.95 6.08 29.77
N PRO A 537 -26.73 7.41 29.81
CA PRO A 537 -25.39 8.01 29.65
C PRO A 537 -24.42 7.64 30.80
N PHE A 538 -24.92 7.12 31.91
CA PHE A 538 -24.08 6.61 33.02
C PHE A 538 -23.55 5.18 32.77
N THR A 539 -23.87 4.56 31.63
CA THR A 539 -23.37 3.21 31.29
C THR A 539 -22.31 3.25 30.19
N SER A 540 -21.05 3.01 30.57
CA SER A 540 -19.94 2.85 29.61
C SER A 540 -19.80 1.40 29.13
N CYS A 541 -19.57 1.22 27.83
CA CYS A 541 -19.12 -0.05 27.23
C CYS A 541 -17.58 -0.23 27.23
N LYS A 542 -16.81 0.73 27.76
CA LYS A 542 -15.35 0.61 27.96
C LYS A 542 -15.02 0.35 29.42
N LEU A 543 -14.04 -0.52 29.68
CA LEU A 543 -13.37 -0.66 30.97
C LEU A 543 -12.05 0.15 30.98
N ASP A 544 -11.33 0.06 32.09
CA ASP A 544 -9.99 0.60 32.32
C ASP A 544 -8.99 0.06 31.26
N SER A 545 -8.62 0.91 30.30
CA SER A 545 -7.84 0.56 29.10
C SER A 545 -6.44 0.05 29.40
N ASP A 546 -5.85 0.50 30.51
CA ASP A 546 -4.50 0.12 30.94
C ASP A 546 -4.46 -1.32 31.47
N LYS A 547 -5.63 -1.98 31.60
CA LYS A 547 -5.80 -3.34 32.14
C LYS A 547 -6.65 -4.23 31.25
N TRP A 548 -7.61 -3.68 30.50
CA TRP A 548 -8.61 -4.42 29.74
C TRP A 548 -8.58 -4.06 28.25
N HIS A 549 -8.14 -5.00 27.42
CA HIS A 549 -8.30 -4.94 25.97
C HIS A 549 -9.74 -5.29 25.59
N ARG A 550 -10.46 -4.40 24.92
CA ARG A 550 -11.80 -4.68 24.36
C ARG A 550 -11.66 -5.48 23.07
N ILE A 551 -12.54 -6.44 22.82
CA ILE A 551 -12.70 -7.06 21.48
C ILE A 551 -13.70 -6.17 20.73
N GLU A 552 -13.30 -5.64 19.58
CA GLU A 552 -14.05 -4.63 18.81
C GLU A 552 -15.23 -5.21 18.00
N LYS A 553 -16.00 -6.10 18.64
CA LYS A 553 -17.22 -6.72 18.12
C LYS A 553 -18.37 -6.45 19.09
N ASP A 554 -19.43 -5.77 18.66
CA ASP A 554 -20.65 -5.64 19.46
C ASP A 554 -21.35 -7.00 19.45
N LEU A 555 -21.57 -7.58 20.63
CA LEU A 555 -22.13 -8.93 20.79
C LEU A 555 -23.62 -9.01 20.39
N TYR A 556 -24.24 -7.89 19.99
CA TYR A 556 -25.56 -7.83 19.35
C TYR A 556 -25.51 -7.48 17.85
N LEU A 557 -24.33 -7.48 17.22
CA LEU A 557 -24.13 -7.16 15.79
C LEU A 557 -24.76 -5.83 15.35
N GLY A 558 -24.76 -4.83 16.24
CA GLY A 558 -25.41 -3.53 16.01
C GLY A 558 -26.95 -3.53 16.11
N GLN A 559 -27.60 -4.70 16.02
CA GLN A 559 -29.07 -4.88 16.04
C GLN A 559 -29.70 -4.61 17.41
N GLY A 560 -28.88 -4.40 18.46
CA GLY A 560 -29.33 -3.93 19.76
C GLY A 560 -29.87 -2.49 19.73
N TRP A 561 -31.21 -2.37 19.66
CA TRP A 561 -31.96 -1.11 19.57
C TRP A 561 -31.46 -0.04 20.56
N ILE A 562 -31.29 -0.44 21.83
CA ILE A 562 -30.91 0.48 22.93
C ILE A 562 -29.70 -0.02 23.73
N ASN A 563 -29.13 -1.18 23.37
CA ASN A 563 -28.08 -1.86 24.13
C ASN A 563 -26.93 -2.27 23.20
N SER A 564 -25.71 -2.21 23.70
CA SER A 564 -24.53 -2.81 23.08
C SER A 564 -23.76 -3.60 24.15
N ALA A 565 -22.97 -4.58 23.74
CA ALA A 565 -22.14 -5.35 24.67
C ALA A 565 -20.81 -5.72 24.04
N TYR A 566 -19.73 -5.72 24.83
CA TYR A 566 -18.39 -6.04 24.34
C TYR A 566 -17.65 -6.95 25.31
N MET A 567 -16.93 -7.93 24.76
CA MET A 567 -15.98 -8.73 25.52
C MET A 567 -14.72 -7.94 25.82
N HIS A 568 -14.18 -8.11 27.02
CA HIS A 568 -12.95 -7.50 27.49
C HIS A 568 -12.02 -8.58 28.06
N VAL A 569 -10.74 -8.48 27.76
CA VAL A 569 -9.71 -9.47 28.10
C VAL A 569 -8.55 -8.77 28.81
N GLN A 570 -8.12 -9.28 29.95
CA GLN A 570 -6.83 -8.92 30.54
C GLN A 570 -5.74 -9.85 30.01
N ARG A 571 -4.65 -9.27 29.51
CA ARG A 571 -3.47 -10.02 29.04
C ARG A 571 -2.24 -9.50 29.77
N LYS A 572 -1.29 -10.39 30.09
CA LYS A 572 -0.02 -10.04 30.74
C LYS A 572 1.10 -10.94 30.24
N LYS A 573 2.35 -10.43 30.18
CA LYS A 573 3.48 -11.28 29.76
C LYS A 573 3.79 -12.31 30.82
N GLU A 574 4.22 -13.49 30.37
CA GLU A 574 4.67 -14.58 31.22
C GLU A 574 5.81 -14.15 32.17
N GLU A 575 6.80 -13.40 31.69
CA GLU A 575 7.89 -12.89 32.54
C GLU A 575 7.49 -11.79 33.53
N GLU A 576 6.30 -11.20 33.38
CA GLU A 576 5.80 -10.13 34.26
C GLU A 576 4.87 -10.67 35.37
N LEU A 577 4.49 -11.95 35.32
CA LEU A 577 3.60 -12.59 36.29
C LEU A 577 4.19 -12.58 37.70
N LYS A 578 3.40 -12.11 38.65
CA LYS A 578 3.72 -12.10 40.09
C LYS A 578 3.15 -13.33 40.79
N SER A 579 3.62 -13.57 42.02
CA SER A 579 3.14 -14.64 42.91
C SER A 579 1.63 -14.67 43.16
N GLU A 580 0.99 -13.51 43.10
CA GLU A 580 -0.43 -13.28 43.36
C GLU A 580 -1.30 -13.27 42.10
N ASP A 581 -0.70 -13.23 40.91
CA ASP A 581 -1.45 -13.24 39.65
C ASP A 581 -2.07 -14.62 39.40
N LYS A 582 -3.24 -14.62 38.75
CA LYS A 582 -3.91 -15.85 38.29
C LYS A 582 -4.01 -15.87 36.78
N VAL A 583 -3.62 -17.00 36.18
CA VAL A 583 -3.76 -17.26 34.74
C VAL A 583 -5.07 -18.00 34.49
N VAL A 584 -5.80 -17.65 33.43
CA VAL A 584 -6.99 -18.38 32.97
C VAL A 584 -6.54 -19.67 32.30
N ILE A 585 -6.87 -20.80 32.93
CA ILE A 585 -6.53 -22.15 32.47
C ILE A 585 -7.72 -22.87 31.82
N ASP A 586 -8.92 -22.35 31.99
CA ASP A 586 -10.13 -22.90 31.36
C ASP A 586 -11.25 -21.85 31.31
N VAL A 587 -12.11 -21.95 30.31
CA VAL A 587 -13.28 -21.08 30.13
C VAL A 587 -14.47 -21.90 29.67
N SER A 588 -15.66 -21.57 30.15
CA SER A 588 -16.93 -22.16 29.70
C SER A 588 -18.04 -21.12 29.70
N VAL A 589 -19.11 -21.39 28.96
CA VAL A 589 -20.30 -20.53 28.86
C VAL A 589 -21.53 -21.39 29.12
N GLY A 590 -22.37 -20.97 30.08
CA GLY A 590 -23.59 -21.70 30.44
C GLY A 590 -24.27 -21.18 31.72
N ARG A 591 -25.49 -21.67 31.97
CA ARG A 591 -26.33 -21.24 33.13
C ARG A 591 -25.90 -21.83 34.48
N LEU A 592 -25.01 -22.83 34.50
CA LEU A 592 -24.64 -23.60 35.70
C LEU A 592 -23.11 -23.67 35.85
N ASP A 593 -22.62 -23.80 37.09
CA ASP A 593 -21.19 -23.97 37.39
C ASP A 593 -20.66 -25.28 36.78
N PRO A 594 -19.64 -25.27 35.90
CA PRO A 594 -19.13 -26.48 35.25
C PRO A 594 -18.57 -27.55 36.22
N ALA A 595 -18.22 -27.19 37.46
CA ALA A 595 -17.85 -28.18 38.50
C ALA A 595 -19.00 -29.14 38.84
N THR A 596 -20.27 -28.73 38.66
CA THR A 596 -21.43 -29.59 38.92
C THR A 596 -21.46 -30.86 38.06
N ALA A 597 -20.85 -30.81 36.86
CA ALA A 597 -20.71 -31.96 35.98
C ALA A 597 -19.47 -32.84 36.29
N THR A 598 -18.50 -32.34 37.08
CA THR A 598 -17.18 -32.97 37.22
C THR A 598 -16.76 -33.18 38.69
N LYS A 599 -16.99 -34.40 39.21
CA LYS A 599 -16.54 -34.82 40.55
C LYS A 599 -15.01 -35.01 40.62
N GLY A 600 -14.22 -33.93 40.73
CA GLY A 600 -12.75 -33.97 40.72
C GLY A 600 -12.07 -32.94 41.64
N LYS A 601 -11.12 -33.41 42.47
CA LYS A 601 -10.38 -32.66 43.51
C LYS A 601 -9.51 -31.50 42.96
N GLY A 602 -9.45 -30.37 43.69
CA GLY A 602 -8.40 -29.34 43.58
C GLY A 602 -8.86 -27.93 43.97
N ASP A 603 -7.94 -27.05 44.40
CA ASP A 603 -8.21 -25.66 44.85
C ASP A 603 -8.69 -24.69 43.74
N GLU A 604 -8.91 -25.18 42.52
CA GLU A 604 -9.19 -24.37 41.32
C GLU A 604 -10.70 -24.32 41.05
N ARG A 605 -11.40 -23.48 41.83
CA ARG A 605 -12.83 -23.21 41.67
C ARG A 605 -13.12 -22.38 40.41
N TRP A 606 -14.26 -22.63 39.76
CA TRP A 606 -14.79 -21.76 38.70
C TRP A 606 -15.31 -20.44 39.28
N GLU A 607 -14.96 -19.34 38.64
CA GLU A 607 -15.44 -18.00 38.95
C GLU A 607 -16.47 -17.55 37.89
N SER A 608 -17.66 -17.14 38.32
CA SER A 608 -18.69 -16.61 37.41
C SER A 608 -18.34 -15.19 36.92
N ARG A 609 -18.84 -14.84 35.73
CA ARG A 609 -18.74 -13.55 35.05
C ARG A 609 -20.08 -13.26 34.33
N PRO A 610 -20.32 -12.02 33.87
CA PRO A 610 -21.54 -11.68 33.11
C PRO A 610 -21.72 -12.50 31.82
N ALA A 611 -22.93 -12.50 31.28
CA ALA A 611 -23.32 -13.25 30.08
C ALA A 611 -23.10 -14.78 30.16
N GLY A 612 -23.18 -15.35 31.37
CA GLY A 612 -23.04 -16.80 31.59
C GLY A 612 -21.62 -17.35 31.45
N LEU A 613 -20.62 -16.46 31.42
CA LEU A 613 -19.22 -16.80 31.31
C LEU A 613 -18.69 -17.34 32.66
N TRP A 614 -17.88 -18.40 32.61
CA TRP A 614 -17.21 -19.01 33.76
C TRP A 614 -15.72 -19.15 33.47
N LEU A 615 -14.87 -18.69 34.40
CA LEU A 615 -13.41 -18.79 34.29
C LEU A 615 -12.86 -19.76 35.33
N LYS A 616 -11.99 -20.67 34.92
CA LYS A 616 -11.13 -21.41 35.83
C LYS A 616 -9.75 -20.78 35.82
N ARG A 617 -9.26 -20.35 36.98
CA ARG A 617 -8.00 -19.63 37.10
C ARG A 617 -7.05 -20.28 38.10
N SER A 618 -5.76 -20.25 37.82
CA SER A 618 -4.73 -20.87 38.65
C SER A 618 -3.61 -19.88 38.99
N ALA A 619 -3.16 -19.93 40.25
CA ALA A 619 -1.96 -19.24 40.74
C ALA A 619 -0.73 -20.19 40.80
N LYS A 620 -0.81 -21.38 40.19
CA LYS A 620 0.33 -22.30 40.12
C LYS A 620 1.41 -21.69 39.23
N ARG A 621 2.67 -21.72 39.68
CA ARG A 621 3.82 -21.13 38.97
C ARG A 621 4.02 -21.63 37.53
N HIS A 622 3.55 -22.84 37.21
CA HIS A 622 3.61 -23.45 35.87
C HIS A 622 2.24 -23.45 35.15
N ALA A 623 1.31 -22.57 35.56
CA ALA A 623 0.03 -22.42 34.86
C ALA A 623 0.26 -21.82 33.46
N SER A 624 1.02 -20.74 33.37
CA SER A 624 1.37 -20.05 32.12
C SER A 624 2.23 -20.92 31.18
N ASP A 625 3.22 -21.63 31.72
CA ASP A 625 4.15 -22.52 30.98
C ASP A 625 3.42 -23.60 30.17
N SER A 626 2.16 -23.88 30.51
CA SER A 626 1.42 -25.03 30.02
C SER A 626 0.72 -24.79 28.68
N ASN A 627 0.71 -25.81 27.83
CA ASN A 627 -0.13 -25.89 26.62
C ASN A 627 -1.65 -25.90 26.91
N LYS A 628 -2.07 -25.61 28.15
CA LYS A 628 -3.47 -25.55 28.61
C LYS A 628 -3.94 -24.14 28.96
N ALA A 629 -3.00 -23.23 29.27
CA ALA A 629 -3.30 -21.82 29.51
C ALA A 629 -3.91 -21.17 28.27
N ILE A 630 -4.86 -20.28 28.48
CA ILE A 630 -5.52 -19.53 27.42
C ILE A 630 -4.69 -18.27 27.13
N THR A 631 -4.32 -18.09 25.87
CA THR A 631 -3.40 -17.04 25.40
C THR A 631 -4.05 -16.09 24.40
N SER A 632 -5.19 -16.47 23.83
CA SER A 632 -6.02 -15.59 22.99
C SER A 632 -7.50 -15.96 23.11
N VAL A 633 -8.37 -15.00 22.84
CA VAL A 633 -9.83 -15.07 22.96
C VAL A 633 -10.41 -14.22 21.84
N ASP A 634 -11.46 -14.72 21.19
CA ASP A 634 -12.14 -14.10 20.05
C ASP A 634 -13.65 -14.42 20.11
N VAL A 635 -14.46 -13.71 19.34
CA VAL A 635 -15.92 -13.92 19.28
C VAL A 635 -16.36 -14.11 17.83
N LEU A 636 -17.14 -15.17 17.60
CA LEU A 636 -17.76 -15.53 16.33
C LEU A 636 -19.27 -15.62 16.51
N PHE A 637 -20.03 -15.60 15.41
CA PHE A 637 -21.48 -15.44 15.45
C PHE A 637 -22.21 -16.47 14.59
N GLY A 638 -23.28 -17.04 15.15
CA GLY A 638 -24.17 -17.98 14.47
C GLY A 638 -24.22 -19.36 15.11
N ALA A 639 -25.36 -20.05 14.95
CA ALA A 639 -25.55 -21.45 15.36
C ALA A 639 -24.60 -22.44 14.63
N ASP A 640 -24.00 -22.02 13.52
CA ASP A 640 -23.03 -22.74 12.68
C ASP A 640 -21.59 -22.20 12.76
N ALA A 641 -21.28 -21.28 13.68
CA ALA A 641 -19.95 -20.70 13.83
C ALA A 641 -18.86 -21.74 14.16
N VAL A 642 -17.77 -21.71 13.40
CA VAL A 642 -16.58 -22.58 13.51
C VAL A 642 -15.30 -21.73 13.54
N ASP A 643 -14.20 -22.27 14.07
CA ASP A 643 -12.89 -21.61 14.08
C ASP A 643 -11.81 -22.55 13.51
N PRO A 644 -11.30 -22.32 12.29
CA PRO A 644 -10.39 -23.23 11.61
C PRO A 644 -8.90 -22.93 11.90
N ARG A 645 -8.61 -22.00 12.81
CA ARG A 645 -7.25 -21.57 13.12
C ARG A 645 -6.56 -22.58 14.05
N ASP A 646 -5.32 -22.97 13.72
CA ASP A 646 -4.58 -23.97 14.50
C ASP A 646 -4.49 -23.62 16.01
N GLY A 647 -5.00 -24.52 16.85
CA GLY A 647 -4.99 -24.38 18.31
C GLY A 647 -6.11 -23.54 18.92
N TRP A 648 -7.09 -23.11 18.13
CA TRP A 648 -8.33 -22.49 18.62
C TRP A 648 -9.44 -23.54 18.84
N GLU A 649 -10.38 -23.25 19.73
CA GLU A 649 -11.57 -24.07 20.00
C GLU A 649 -12.80 -23.22 20.38
N MET A 650 -13.96 -23.61 19.87
CA MET A 650 -15.27 -23.04 20.26
C MET A 650 -15.70 -23.59 21.62
N THR A 651 -16.24 -22.75 22.51
CA THR A 651 -16.49 -23.11 23.91
C THR A 651 -17.90 -22.81 24.42
N GLY A 652 -18.49 -23.81 25.09
CA GLY A 652 -19.76 -23.68 25.82
C GLY A 652 -20.99 -23.53 24.92
N THR A 653 -22.07 -23.00 25.52
CA THR A 653 -23.23 -22.48 24.78
C THR A 653 -22.93 -21.09 24.21
N PRO A 654 -23.79 -20.50 23.37
CA PRO A 654 -23.78 -19.06 23.14
C PRO A 654 -23.78 -18.25 24.44
N LEU A 655 -23.20 -17.05 24.39
CA LEU A 655 -23.19 -16.10 25.50
C LEU A 655 -24.62 -15.76 25.89
N LEU A 656 -24.90 -15.72 27.20
CA LEU A 656 -26.24 -15.48 27.74
C LEU A 656 -26.57 -13.98 27.66
N LEU A 657 -26.91 -13.56 26.45
CA LEU A 657 -27.32 -12.22 26.06
C LEU A 657 -28.83 -12.18 25.80
N ASP A 658 -29.36 -10.96 25.70
CA ASP A 658 -30.78 -10.74 25.45
C ASP A 658 -31.03 -10.56 23.93
N SER A 659 -30.39 -11.42 23.12
CA SER A 659 -30.42 -11.41 21.65
C SER A 659 -31.61 -12.21 21.08
N SER A 660 -31.93 -11.97 19.80
CA SER A 660 -33.08 -12.54 19.11
C SER A 660 -32.68 -13.18 17.78
N GLY A 661 -32.71 -14.51 17.72
CA GLY A 661 -32.44 -15.30 16.51
C GLY A 661 -31.04 -15.90 16.45
N GLU A 662 -30.93 -17.05 15.78
CA GLU A 662 -29.75 -17.93 15.77
C GLU A 662 -28.52 -17.29 15.10
N ALA A 663 -28.73 -16.37 14.15
CA ALA A 663 -27.67 -15.56 13.54
C ALA A 663 -27.02 -14.56 14.53
N GLN A 664 -27.71 -14.16 15.61
CA GLN A 664 -27.18 -13.30 16.66
C GLN A 664 -26.47 -14.07 17.79
N GLU A 665 -26.23 -15.38 17.65
CA GLU A 665 -25.56 -16.17 18.68
C GLU A 665 -24.06 -15.82 18.77
N ALA A 666 -23.72 -14.86 19.63
CA ALA A 666 -22.34 -14.55 19.99
C ALA A 666 -21.72 -15.72 20.77
N ARG A 667 -20.70 -16.36 20.20
CA ARG A 667 -20.07 -17.59 20.70
C ARG A 667 -18.57 -17.40 20.88
N LEU A 668 -18.03 -18.05 21.91
CA LEU A 668 -16.69 -17.81 22.38
C LEU A 668 -15.68 -18.77 21.74
N SER A 669 -14.69 -18.22 21.03
CA SER A 669 -13.51 -18.96 20.62
C SER A 669 -12.32 -18.61 21.53
N ILE A 670 -11.54 -19.61 21.92
CA ILE A 670 -10.32 -19.46 22.72
C ILE A 670 -9.14 -20.18 22.07
N ARG A 671 -7.92 -19.68 22.30
CA ARG A 671 -6.68 -20.36 21.90
C ARG A 671 -5.88 -20.78 23.12
N ARG A 672 -5.38 -22.02 23.12
CA ARG A 672 -4.54 -22.56 24.20
C ARG A 672 -3.07 -22.65 23.80
N GLY A 673 -2.18 -22.44 24.76
CA GLY A 673 -0.74 -22.54 24.53
C GLY A 673 -0.20 -21.51 23.54
N LYS A 674 0.89 -21.85 22.85
CA LYS A 674 1.61 -20.93 21.95
C LYS A 674 0.95 -20.88 20.57
N LEU A 675 1.06 -19.72 19.88
CA LEU A 675 0.63 -19.59 18.50
C LEU A 675 1.32 -20.64 17.62
N ILE A 676 0.52 -21.44 16.93
CA ILE A 676 0.98 -22.32 15.85
C ILE A 676 1.04 -21.44 14.59
N MET A 677 2.17 -21.48 13.87
CA MET A 677 2.30 -20.78 12.60
C MET A 677 1.51 -21.55 11.51
N PRO A 678 0.63 -20.89 10.73
CA PRO A 678 -0.20 -21.56 9.74
C PRO A 678 0.63 -22.25 8.66
N ILE A 679 0.23 -23.47 8.30
CA ILE A 679 0.92 -24.25 7.27
C ILE A 679 0.50 -23.73 5.89
N LYS A 680 1.40 -23.01 5.19
CA LYS A 680 1.24 -22.66 3.76
C LYS A 680 2.02 -23.67 2.88
N PRO A 681 1.37 -24.69 2.29
CA PRO A 681 2.05 -25.64 1.41
C PRO A 681 2.41 -24.99 0.08
N LYS A 682 3.37 -25.57 -0.67
CA LYS A 682 3.59 -25.19 -2.08
C LYS A 682 2.93 -26.24 -2.98
N PRO A 683 1.93 -25.87 -3.81
CA PRO A 683 1.29 -26.79 -4.74
C PRO A 683 2.29 -27.51 -5.64
N ARG A 684 1.98 -28.75 -6.00
CA ARG A 684 2.83 -29.58 -6.85
C ARG A 684 1.98 -30.48 -7.75
N ILE A 685 2.43 -30.67 -8.99
CA ILE A 685 1.92 -31.71 -9.88
C ILE A 685 2.15 -33.09 -9.23
N ARG A 686 1.12 -33.95 -9.20
CA ARG A 686 1.20 -35.30 -8.62
C ARG A 686 2.15 -36.20 -9.41
N ASP A 687 2.58 -37.32 -8.82
CA ASP A 687 3.52 -38.27 -9.43
C ASP A 687 2.97 -38.98 -10.70
N ASN A 688 1.68 -38.83 -11.00
CA ASN A 688 1.05 -39.24 -12.27
C ASN A 688 1.04 -38.13 -13.34
N GLY A 689 1.68 -36.98 -13.07
CA GLY A 689 1.71 -35.80 -13.94
C GLY A 689 0.43 -34.96 -13.95
N LYS A 690 -0.56 -35.27 -13.09
CA LYS A 690 -1.86 -34.57 -13.06
C LYS A 690 -2.01 -33.57 -11.92
N PHE A 691 -2.82 -32.55 -12.15
CA PHE A 691 -3.24 -31.56 -11.18
C PHE A 691 -4.73 -31.24 -11.36
N LYS A 692 -5.49 -31.07 -10.29
CA LYS A 692 -6.92 -30.78 -10.32
C LYS A 692 -7.24 -29.51 -9.54
N ILE A 693 -7.87 -28.56 -10.21
CA ILE A 693 -8.43 -27.35 -9.60
C ILE A 693 -9.94 -27.51 -9.47
N LEU A 694 -10.49 -27.15 -8.31
CA LEU A 694 -11.93 -26.94 -8.11
C LEU A 694 -12.18 -25.42 -7.98
N GLN A 695 -13.09 -24.88 -8.78
CA GLN A 695 -13.51 -23.47 -8.70
C GLN A 695 -14.83 -23.38 -7.91
N ALA A 696 -14.76 -22.81 -6.71
CA ALA A 696 -15.93 -22.49 -5.90
C ALA A 696 -16.29 -21.01 -6.14
N ALA A 697 -17.25 -20.79 -7.03
CA ALA A 697 -17.78 -19.46 -7.34
C ALA A 697 -19.05 -19.17 -6.52
N ASP A 698 -19.21 -17.90 -6.12
CA ASP A 698 -20.47 -17.33 -5.67
C ASP A 698 -21.13 -18.17 -4.54
N LEU A 699 -20.39 -18.43 -3.45
CA LEU A 699 -20.87 -19.22 -2.30
C LEU A 699 -21.89 -18.46 -1.43
N HIS A 700 -21.84 -17.11 -1.41
CA HIS A 700 -22.80 -16.25 -0.71
C HIS A 700 -23.15 -16.72 0.71
N LEU A 701 -22.12 -16.91 1.53
CA LEU A 701 -22.26 -17.34 2.93
C LEU A 701 -22.68 -16.17 3.85
N SER A 702 -23.41 -16.51 4.91
CA SER A 702 -24.04 -15.60 5.87
C SER A 702 -23.39 -15.64 7.26
N THR A 703 -23.78 -14.73 8.15
CA THR A 703 -23.61 -14.93 9.61
C THR A 703 -24.82 -15.69 10.14
N GLY A 704 -24.62 -16.86 10.76
CA GLY A 704 -25.69 -17.85 10.90
C GLY A 704 -25.99 -18.59 9.59
N THR A 705 -26.98 -19.48 9.59
CA THR A 705 -27.20 -20.50 8.55
C THR A 705 -27.80 -20.01 7.23
N GLY A 706 -28.20 -18.74 7.15
CA GLY A 706 -28.70 -18.10 5.94
C GLY A 706 -30.06 -18.63 5.44
N HIS A 707 -30.59 -18.00 4.39
CA HIS A 707 -31.86 -18.39 3.77
C HIS A 707 -31.64 -18.69 2.29
N CYS A 708 -32.13 -19.86 1.84
CA CYS A 708 -32.00 -20.23 0.44
C CYS A 708 -32.79 -19.28 -0.48
N ARG A 709 -32.11 -18.78 -1.51
CA ARG A 709 -32.67 -18.02 -2.62
C ARG A 709 -32.68 -18.90 -3.87
N ASP A 710 -33.81 -18.88 -4.58
CA ASP A 710 -34.04 -19.58 -5.85
C ASP A 710 -33.55 -21.05 -5.86
N ALA A 711 -33.81 -21.79 -4.77
CA ALA A 711 -33.38 -23.17 -4.64
C ALA A 711 -34.13 -24.09 -5.61
N MET A 712 -33.39 -24.98 -6.28
CA MET A 712 -33.91 -25.93 -7.25
C MET A 712 -33.50 -27.36 -6.85
N PRO A 713 -34.44 -28.30 -6.66
CA PRO A 713 -35.90 -28.14 -6.72
C PRO A 713 -36.49 -27.20 -5.66
N GLU A 714 -37.70 -26.69 -5.92
CA GLU A 714 -38.47 -25.87 -4.98
C GLU A 714 -39.07 -26.75 -3.87
N ASP A 715 -38.26 -27.07 -2.86
CA ASP A 715 -38.59 -28.03 -1.79
C ASP A 715 -39.71 -27.56 -0.82
N GLY A 716 -40.10 -26.28 -0.88
CA GLY A 716 -41.23 -25.71 -0.12
C GLY A 716 -41.09 -25.62 1.40
N GLY A 717 -40.00 -26.14 1.97
CA GLY A 717 -39.69 -26.09 3.41
C GLY A 717 -38.75 -24.96 3.82
N ASN A 718 -38.45 -24.85 5.12
CA ASN A 718 -37.39 -24.00 5.62
C ASN A 718 -36.04 -24.51 5.11
N CYS A 719 -35.44 -23.79 4.15
CA CYS A 719 -34.15 -24.12 3.55
C CYS A 719 -33.06 -23.19 4.08
N GLU A 720 -32.06 -23.78 4.74
CA GLU A 720 -30.86 -23.10 5.22
C GLU A 720 -29.79 -23.07 4.13
N ALA A 721 -29.31 -21.88 3.77
CA ALA A 721 -28.42 -21.71 2.63
C ALA A 721 -27.01 -22.26 2.89
N ASP A 722 -26.38 -21.78 3.97
CA ASP A 722 -25.00 -22.09 4.29
C ASP A 722 -24.79 -23.60 4.53
N PRO A 723 -25.60 -24.32 5.34
CA PRO A 723 -25.46 -25.77 5.49
C PRO A 723 -25.56 -26.54 4.17
N ARG A 724 -26.54 -26.21 3.31
CA ARG A 724 -26.75 -26.89 2.02
C ARG A 724 -25.59 -26.65 1.04
N THR A 725 -25.07 -25.42 0.97
CA THR A 725 -23.88 -25.10 0.19
C THR A 725 -22.62 -25.79 0.74
N LEU A 726 -22.41 -25.78 2.06
CA LEU A 726 -21.24 -26.38 2.69
C LEU A 726 -21.26 -27.92 2.61
N GLU A 727 -22.44 -28.55 2.64
CA GLU A 727 -22.61 -29.99 2.35
C GLU A 727 -22.29 -30.30 0.89
N PHE A 728 -22.83 -29.54 -0.07
CA PHE A 728 -22.54 -29.71 -1.49
C PHE A 728 -21.04 -29.57 -1.81
N VAL A 729 -20.41 -28.49 -1.34
CA VAL A 729 -18.96 -28.26 -1.47
C VAL A 729 -18.18 -29.39 -0.79
N GLY A 730 -18.53 -29.74 0.44
CA GLY A 730 -17.88 -30.81 1.21
C GLY A 730 -17.91 -32.16 0.50
N ARG A 731 -19.08 -32.54 -0.05
CA ARG A 731 -19.27 -33.76 -0.85
C ARG A 731 -18.33 -33.79 -2.06
N LEU A 732 -18.29 -32.72 -2.86
CA LEU A 732 -17.42 -32.67 -4.03
C LEU A 732 -15.92 -32.70 -3.68
N LEU A 733 -15.50 -32.12 -2.55
CA LEU A 733 -14.11 -32.24 -2.09
C LEU A 733 -13.72 -33.69 -1.76
N ASP A 734 -14.62 -34.46 -1.15
CA ASP A 734 -14.38 -35.84 -0.77
C ASP A 734 -14.49 -36.82 -1.94
N GLU A 735 -15.29 -36.51 -2.96
CA GLU A 735 -15.39 -37.26 -4.22
C GLU A 735 -14.21 -36.96 -5.18
N GLU A 736 -14.06 -35.69 -5.59
CA GLU A 736 -13.19 -35.27 -6.69
C GLU A 736 -11.72 -35.14 -6.29
N LYS A 737 -11.46 -34.85 -5.00
CA LYS A 737 -10.13 -34.70 -4.39
C LYS A 737 -9.23 -33.75 -5.18
N PRO A 738 -9.57 -32.45 -5.26
CA PRO A 738 -8.76 -31.45 -5.91
C PRO A 738 -7.42 -31.24 -5.18
N ASP A 739 -6.39 -30.85 -5.94
CA ASP A 739 -5.07 -30.49 -5.41
C ASP A 739 -5.00 -29.00 -5.00
N LEU A 740 -5.95 -28.19 -5.47
CA LEU A 740 -6.11 -26.76 -5.17
C LEU A 740 -7.58 -26.33 -5.33
N ILE A 741 -8.04 -25.43 -4.46
CA ILE A 741 -9.33 -24.76 -4.56
C ILE A 741 -9.11 -23.30 -4.94
N ILE A 742 -9.88 -22.78 -5.90
CA ILE A 742 -9.95 -21.34 -6.19
C ILE A 742 -11.33 -20.84 -5.77
N LEU A 743 -11.36 -19.83 -4.91
CA LEU A 743 -12.55 -19.08 -4.54
C LEU A 743 -12.62 -17.83 -5.42
N SER A 744 -13.51 -17.82 -6.41
CA SER A 744 -13.55 -16.78 -7.45
C SER A 744 -14.55 -15.65 -7.14
N GLY A 745 -14.43 -15.05 -5.96
CA GLY A 745 -15.29 -13.95 -5.48
C GLY A 745 -16.70 -14.36 -5.04
N ASP A 746 -17.38 -13.43 -4.38
CA ASP A 746 -18.73 -13.56 -3.80
C ASP A 746 -18.88 -14.79 -2.90
N GLN A 747 -17.91 -14.94 -2.01
CA GLN A 747 -17.89 -16.00 -1.00
C GLN A 747 -18.78 -15.63 0.20
N ILE A 748 -19.02 -14.34 0.39
CA ILE A 748 -19.85 -13.75 1.46
C ILE A 748 -21.01 -12.98 0.82
N ASN A 749 -22.23 -13.17 1.33
CA ASN A 749 -23.46 -12.58 0.76
C ASN A 749 -23.61 -11.06 1.02
N GLY A 750 -22.62 -10.41 1.61
CA GLY A 750 -22.66 -8.99 2.03
C GLY A 750 -23.70 -8.73 3.13
N GLU A 751 -24.95 -8.45 2.74
CA GLU A 751 -26.03 -7.97 3.61
C GLU A 751 -26.39 -8.93 4.75
N THR A 752 -26.37 -10.25 4.50
CA THR A 752 -26.64 -11.27 5.53
C THR A 752 -25.40 -11.71 6.31
N ALA A 753 -24.26 -11.01 6.15
CA ALA A 753 -23.00 -11.31 6.81
C ALA A 753 -22.47 -10.16 7.71
N PRO A 754 -23.22 -9.73 8.75
CA PRO A 754 -22.80 -8.71 9.70
C PRO A 754 -21.55 -9.08 10.53
N ASP A 755 -21.07 -10.32 10.51
CA ASP A 755 -19.70 -10.70 10.89
C ASP A 755 -19.07 -11.53 9.76
N ALA A 756 -18.35 -10.86 8.86
CA ALA A 756 -17.71 -11.48 7.70
C ALA A 756 -16.67 -12.55 8.09
N GLN A 757 -15.97 -12.39 9.22
CA GLN A 757 -15.04 -13.40 9.75
C GLN A 757 -15.75 -14.74 9.99
N SER A 758 -16.96 -14.72 10.58
CA SER A 758 -17.73 -15.94 10.85
C SER A 758 -18.20 -16.63 9.57
N ALA A 759 -18.43 -15.90 8.47
CA ALA A 759 -18.72 -16.47 7.16
C ALA A 759 -17.47 -17.09 6.50
N ILE A 760 -16.34 -16.34 6.48
CA ILE A 760 -15.04 -16.78 5.95
C ILE A 760 -14.59 -18.11 6.59
N PHE A 761 -14.79 -18.22 7.91
CA PHE A 761 -14.34 -19.39 8.66
C PHE A 761 -15.07 -20.68 8.28
N LYS A 762 -16.30 -20.63 7.74
CA LYS A 762 -17.06 -21.83 7.34
C LYS A 762 -16.44 -22.54 6.14
N TYR A 763 -16.12 -21.81 5.06
CA TYR A 763 -15.46 -22.43 3.89
C TYR A 763 -14.03 -22.85 4.25
N ALA A 764 -13.30 -22.04 5.01
CA ALA A 764 -11.92 -22.34 5.38
C ALA A 764 -11.82 -23.62 6.22
N GLU A 765 -12.76 -23.84 7.14
CA GLU A 765 -12.88 -25.07 7.94
C GLU A 765 -13.06 -26.33 7.06
N LEU A 766 -13.87 -26.28 5.99
CA LEU A 766 -14.01 -27.41 5.05
C LEU A 766 -12.69 -27.78 4.37
N PHE A 767 -11.86 -26.79 4.06
CA PHE A 767 -10.65 -26.95 3.26
C PHE A 767 -9.45 -27.34 4.15
N ILE A 768 -9.32 -26.69 5.30
CA ILE A 768 -8.26 -26.90 6.30
C ILE A 768 -8.37 -28.29 6.93
N LYS A 769 -9.58 -28.74 7.29
CA LYS A 769 -9.81 -30.14 7.75
C LYS A 769 -9.35 -31.18 6.73
N ARG A 770 -9.53 -30.90 5.44
CA ARG A 770 -9.11 -31.77 4.33
C ARG A 770 -7.66 -31.55 3.89
N LYS A 771 -6.99 -30.51 4.41
CA LYS A 771 -5.60 -30.12 4.10
C LYS A 771 -5.38 -29.77 2.62
N ILE A 772 -6.44 -29.30 1.96
CA ILE A 772 -6.41 -28.87 0.56
C ILE A 772 -6.06 -27.38 0.55
N PRO A 773 -5.03 -26.94 -0.20
CA PRO A 773 -4.74 -25.52 -0.30
C PRO A 773 -5.83 -24.77 -1.05
N PHE A 774 -6.01 -23.50 -0.71
CA PHE A 774 -7.00 -22.63 -1.37
C PHE A 774 -6.42 -21.23 -1.63
N ALA A 775 -6.96 -20.57 -2.65
CA ALA A 775 -6.60 -19.20 -3.03
C ALA A 775 -7.89 -18.40 -3.30
N THR A 776 -7.94 -17.15 -2.83
CA THR A 776 -9.14 -16.31 -2.84
C THR A 776 -8.94 -15.00 -3.59
N ILE A 777 -9.90 -14.68 -4.45
CA ILE A 777 -10.16 -13.32 -4.94
C ILE A 777 -11.55 -12.88 -4.50
N PHE A 778 -11.80 -11.58 -4.51
CA PHE A 778 -13.06 -10.98 -4.09
C PHE A 778 -14.00 -10.70 -5.27
N GLY A 779 -15.29 -10.71 -4.97
CA GLY A 779 -16.34 -10.20 -5.85
C GLY A 779 -16.88 -8.86 -5.38
N ASN A 780 -18.08 -8.49 -5.84
CA ASN A 780 -18.72 -7.22 -5.51
C ASN A 780 -19.62 -7.27 -4.26
N HIS A 781 -19.94 -8.47 -3.74
CA HIS A 781 -20.67 -8.64 -2.48
C HIS A 781 -19.77 -8.76 -1.26
N ASP A 782 -18.55 -9.29 -1.40
CA ASP A 782 -17.70 -9.68 -0.26
C ASP A 782 -17.44 -8.52 0.71
N ASP A 783 -17.11 -7.32 0.23
CA ASP A 783 -16.80 -6.13 1.02
C ASP A 783 -17.98 -5.15 1.22
N VAL A 784 -19.21 -5.59 0.94
CA VAL A 784 -20.45 -4.89 1.36
C VAL A 784 -20.75 -5.11 2.84
N GLY A 785 -20.17 -6.16 3.44
CA GLY A 785 -20.35 -6.55 4.84
C GLY A 785 -19.57 -5.73 5.86
N SER A 786 -19.30 -6.32 7.03
CA SER A 786 -18.73 -5.61 8.19
C SER A 786 -17.20 -5.48 8.23
N LEU A 787 -16.48 -6.05 7.26
CA LEU A 787 -15.02 -5.93 7.11
C LEU A 787 -14.67 -5.49 5.68
N PRO A 788 -13.80 -4.48 5.49
CA PRO A 788 -13.32 -4.09 4.17
C PRO A 788 -12.35 -5.12 3.57
N ARG A 789 -12.17 -5.06 2.25
CA ARG A 789 -11.45 -6.03 1.41
C ARG A 789 -10.01 -6.32 1.86
N ASP A 790 -9.30 -5.30 2.33
CA ASP A 790 -7.95 -5.38 2.90
C ASP A 790 -7.92 -6.21 4.20
N GLN A 791 -8.86 -5.96 5.11
CA GLN A 791 -8.97 -6.67 6.38
C GLN A 791 -9.41 -8.12 6.20
N GLN A 792 -10.32 -8.36 5.24
CA GLN A 792 -10.68 -9.73 4.86
C GLN A 792 -9.48 -10.48 4.28
N MET A 793 -8.67 -9.86 3.42
CA MET A 793 -7.48 -10.51 2.88
C MET A 793 -6.43 -10.77 3.96
N ALA A 794 -6.18 -9.81 4.87
CA ALA A 794 -5.27 -10.02 6.00
C ALA A 794 -5.72 -11.18 6.91
N LEU A 795 -7.03 -11.34 7.11
CA LEU A 795 -7.61 -12.49 7.80
C LEU A 795 -7.38 -13.79 7.02
N ILE A 796 -7.76 -13.83 5.74
CA ILE A 796 -7.68 -15.00 4.86
C ILE A 796 -6.22 -15.45 4.65
N GLU A 797 -5.28 -14.51 4.51
CA GLU A 797 -3.84 -14.78 4.39
C GLU A 797 -3.28 -15.42 5.67
N SER A 798 -3.86 -15.13 6.85
CA SER A 798 -3.44 -15.69 8.14
C SER A 798 -3.88 -17.14 8.38
N LEU A 799 -4.77 -17.68 7.54
CA LEU A 799 -5.35 -19.01 7.73
C LEU A 799 -4.39 -20.14 7.29
N PRO A 800 -4.40 -21.30 7.97
CA PRO A 800 -3.76 -22.52 7.47
C PRO A 800 -4.22 -22.86 6.05
N TYR A 801 -3.35 -23.45 5.23
CA TYR A 801 -3.61 -23.86 3.84
C TYR A 801 -3.98 -22.75 2.85
N SER A 802 -4.17 -21.50 3.30
CA SER A 802 -4.37 -20.33 2.44
C SER A 802 -3.08 -19.98 1.69
N LEU A 803 -3.22 -19.87 0.37
CA LEU A 803 -2.23 -19.35 -0.57
C LEU A 803 -2.60 -17.95 -1.06
N SER A 804 -3.54 -17.30 -0.39
CA SER A 804 -3.99 -15.95 -0.73
C SER A 804 -3.00 -14.91 -0.19
N GLU A 805 -2.76 -13.86 -0.97
CA GLU A 805 -1.86 -12.75 -0.66
C GLU A 805 -2.53 -11.45 -1.11
N ALA A 806 -2.30 -10.34 -0.41
CA ALA A 806 -2.89 -9.04 -0.80
C ALA A 806 -2.42 -8.53 -2.18
N GLY A 807 -1.20 -8.89 -2.59
CA GLY A 807 -0.51 -8.28 -3.72
C GLY A 807 0.31 -7.05 -3.33
N PRO A 808 0.88 -6.31 -4.30
CA PRO A 808 1.65 -5.10 -4.04
C PRO A 808 0.73 -3.91 -3.71
N GLU A 809 1.05 -3.15 -2.66
CA GLU A 809 0.27 -2.00 -2.16
C GLU A 809 0.12 -0.86 -3.18
N GLU A 810 1.02 -0.78 -4.17
CA GLU A 810 0.99 0.21 -5.25
C GLU A 810 0.07 -0.15 -6.44
N ILE A 811 -0.58 -1.31 -6.40
CA ILE A 811 -1.48 -1.83 -7.45
C ILE A 811 -2.94 -1.70 -6.99
N ASP A 812 -3.81 -1.19 -7.86
CA ASP A 812 -5.23 -1.02 -7.56
C ASP A 812 -5.92 -2.37 -7.28
N GLY A 813 -6.65 -2.46 -6.16
CA GLY A 813 -7.40 -3.65 -5.74
C GLY A 813 -6.60 -4.59 -4.85
N VAL A 814 -7.29 -5.47 -4.13
CA VAL A 814 -6.72 -6.39 -3.12
C VAL A 814 -6.91 -7.83 -3.58
N GLY A 815 -5.84 -8.61 -3.62
CA GLY A 815 -5.83 -9.96 -4.22
C GLY A 815 -5.24 -9.99 -5.64
N ASN A 816 -4.26 -9.13 -5.93
CA ASN A 816 -3.48 -9.14 -7.16
C ASN A 816 -2.17 -9.94 -6.96
N TYR A 817 -2.20 -11.26 -7.20
CA TYR A 817 -1.07 -12.15 -6.91
C TYR A 817 -0.99 -13.38 -7.84
N ILE A 818 -0.01 -14.27 -7.59
CA ILE A 818 0.20 -15.49 -8.38
C ILE A 818 0.39 -16.73 -7.50
N VAL A 819 -0.03 -17.89 -7.98
CA VAL A 819 0.27 -19.20 -7.38
C VAL A 819 1.02 -20.05 -8.41
N GLU A 820 2.29 -20.35 -8.10
CA GLU A 820 3.12 -21.28 -8.89
C GLU A 820 2.95 -22.72 -8.41
N VAL A 821 2.55 -23.62 -9.30
CA VAL A 821 2.47 -25.07 -9.05
C VAL A 821 3.77 -25.72 -9.51
N LEU A 822 4.52 -26.30 -8.58
CA LEU A 822 5.82 -26.90 -8.88
C LEU A 822 5.67 -28.23 -9.65
N ALA A 823 6.62 -28.51 -10.53
CA ALA A 823 6.71 -29.80 -11.23
C ALA A 823 6.89 -30.99 -10.27
N GLN A 824 6.61 -32.20 -10.75
CA GLN A 824 6.63 -33.47 -9.98
C GLN A 824 7.90 -33.74 -9.16
N GLY A 825 7.79 -34.59 -8.14
CA GLY A 825 8.90 -35.02 -7.28
C GLY A 825 9.56 -33.88 -6.50
N SER A 826 10.88 -33.76 -6.59
CA SER A 826 11.69 -32.76 -5.86
C SER A 826 12.02 -31.49 -6.67
N SER A 827 11.41 -31.33 -7.85
CA SER A 827 11.70 -30.18 -8.74
C SER A 827 11.38 -28.83 -8.10
N LYS A 828 12.09 -27.80 -8.55
CA LYS A 828 11.88 -26.39 -8.17
C LYS A 828 11.37 -25.51 -9.32
N HIS A 829 11.17 -26.10 -10.50
CA HIS A 829 10.61 -25.38 -11.64
C HIS A 829 9.09 -25.37 -11.56
N SER A 830 8.49 -24.24 -11.91
CA SER A 830 7.04 -24.07 -12.00
C SER A 830 6.52 -24.75 -13.28
N ALA A 831 5.47 -25.56 -13.13
CA ALA A 831 4.79 -26.24 -14.22
C ALA A 831 3.51 -25.49 -14.66
N LEU A 832 2.87 -24.79 -13.72
CA LEU A 832 1.73 -23.91 -13.96
C LEU A 832 1.89 -22.62 -13.17
N THR A 833 1.56 -21.48 -13.77
CA THR A 833 1.34 -20.23 -13.05
C THR A 833 -0.12 -19.85 -13.14
N ILE A 834 -0.74 -19.70 -11.97
CA ILE A 834 -2.13 -19.25 -11.81
C ILE A 834 -2.08 -17.78 -11.39
N TYR A 835 -2.63 -16.91 -12.22
CA TYR A 835 -2.77 -15.48 -11.94
C TYR A 835 -4.13 -15.22 -11.30
N LEU A 836 -4.14 -14.46 -10.21
CA LEU A 836 -5.34 -14.04 -9.49
C LEU A 836 -5.34 -12.52 -9.44
N LEU A 837 -6.44 -11.90 -9.87
CA LEU A 837 -6.55 -10.44 -9.97
C LEU A 837 -7.88 -9.95 -9.43
N ASP A 838 -7.85 -8.81 -8.73
CA ASP A 838 -9.05 -8.15 -8.24
C ASP A 838 -9.79 -7.45 -9.39
N THR A 839 -11.08 -7.76 -9.55
CA THR A 839 -11.97 -7.06 -10.50
C THR A 839 -12.68 -5.85 -9.90
N HIS A 840 -12.40 -5.51 -8.63
CA HIS A 840 -13.06 -4.45 -7.86
C HIS A 840 -14.53 -4.82 -7.57
N SER A 841 -15.42 -3.82 -7.63
CA SER A 841 -16.84 -3.92 -7.29
C SER A 841 -17.65 -3.02 -8.24
N TYR A 842 -18.54 -2.19 -7.72
CA TYR A 842 -19.33 -1.23 -8.51
C TYR A 842 -18.49 -0.06 -9.05
N SER A 843 -18.91 0.49 -10.19
CA SER A 843 -18.18 1.55 -10.90
C SER A 843 -18.20 2.89 -10.15
N PRO A 844 -17.05 3.56 -9.95
CA PRO A 844 -16.99 4.89 -9.34
C PRO A 844 -17.54 6.02 -10.25
N ASP A 845 -17.87 5.73 -11.51
CA ASP A 845 -18.58 6.65 -12.42
C ASP A 845 -19.65 5.91 -13.23
N GLU A 846 -20.75 5.54 -12.55
CA GLU A 846 -21.92 4.91 -13.17
C GLU A 846 -22.52 5.70 -14.35
N ARG A 847 -22.26 7.01 -14.44
CA ARG A 847 -22.80 7.87 -15.52
C ARG A 847 -22.07 7.62 -16.84
N SER A 848 -20.76 7.43 -16.80
CA SER A 848 -19.94 7.09 -17.96
C SER A 848 -19.86 5.58 -18.20
N PHE A 849 -19.79 4.79 -17.13
CA PHE A 849 -19.52 3.36 -17.16
C PHE A 849 -20.46 2.62 -16.19
N LYS A 850 -21.53 2.04 -16.72
CA LYS A 850 -22.63 1.54 -15.89
C LYS A 850 -22.26 0.32 -15.04
N VAL A 851 -22.80 0.33 -13.81
CA VAL A 851 -22.82 -0.74 -12.81
C VAL A 851 -21.45 -1.19 -12.30
N TYR A 852 -20.63 -1.85 -13.12
CA TYR A 852 -19.44 -2.57 -12.65
C TYR A 852 -18.11 -1.95 -13.11
N ASP A 853 -17.13 -2.00 -12.21
CA ASP A 853 -15.78 -1.49 -12.43
C ASP A 853 -14.88 -2.51 -13.15
N TRP A 854 -13.67 -2.11 -13.55
CA TRP A 854 -12.78 -2.89 -14.41
C TRP A 854 -11.34 -2.91 -13.91
N LEU A 855 -10.57 -3.92 -14.34
CA LEU A 855 -9.13 -4.00 -14.08
C LEU A 855 -8.39 -2.76 -14.58
N LYS A 856 -7.69 -2.09 -13.67
CA LYS A 856 -6.99 -0.81 -13.90
C LYS A 856 -5.70 -1.01 -14.68
N LYS A 857 -5.16 0.08 -15.25
CA LYS A 857 -3.99 0.00 -16.13
C LYS A 857 -2.73 -0.52 -15.40
N ASN A 858 -2.50 -0.14 -14.15
CA ASN A 858 -1.40 -0.65 -13.33
C ASN A 858 -1.54 -2.15 -13.04
N GLN A 859 -2.73 -2.68 -12.77
CA GLN A 859 -2.95 -4.14 -12.67
C GLN A 859 -2.56 -4.86 -13.96
N ILE A 860 -2.96 -4.32 -15.12
CA ILE A 860 -2.65 -4.89 -16.43
C ILE A 860 -1.14 -4.79 -16.75
N ASP A 861 -0.50 -3.67 -16.41
CA ASP A 861 0.94 -3.47 -16.55
C ASP A 861 1.71 -4.44 -15.63
N TRP A 862 1.34 -4.52 -14.35
CA TRP A 862 1.90 -5.44 -13.35
C TRP A 862 1.78 -6.90 -13.78
N PHE A 863 0.62 -7.31 -14.30
CA PHE A 863 0.41 -8.65 -14.83
C PHE A 863 1.38 -8.96 -15.98
N LYS A 864 1.54 -8.02 -16.94
CA LYS A 864 2.48 -8.19 -18.07
C LYS A 864 3.93 -8.23 -17.61
N GLU A 865 4.33 -7.34 -16.70
CA GLU A 865 5.71 -7.29 -16.17
C GLU A 865 6.03 -8.54 -15.33
N THR A 866 5.07 -9.04 -14.55
CA THR A 866 5.19 -10.30 -13.79
C THR A 866 5.32 -11.50 -14.72
N ALA A 867 4.42 -11.64 -15.71
CA ALA A 867 4.47 -12.74 -16.67
C ALA A 867 5.75 -12.74 -17.50
N GLU A 868 6.20 -11.58 -18.01
CA GLU A 868 7.47 -11.46 -18.72
C GLU A 868 8.68 -11.79 -17.82
N GLY A 869 8.67 -11.33 -16.56
CA GLY A 869 9.72 -11.61 -15.59
C GLY A 869 9.90 -13.10 -15.26
N LEU A 870 8.82 -13.89 -15.34
CA LEU A 870 8.81 -15.31 -15.02
C LEU A 870 9.23 -16.22 -16.18
N LYS A 871 9.07 -15.82 -17.45
CA LYS A 871 9.33 -16.69 -18.63
C LYS A 871 10.67 -17.44 -18.56
N LYS A 872 11.74 -16.77 -18.13
CA LYS A 872 13.08 -17.36 -17.98
C LYS A 872 13.22 -18.39 -16.84
N SER A 873 12.40 -18.33 -15.80
CA SER A 873 12.38 -19.39 -14.76
C SER A 873 11.59 -20.61 -15.24
N HIS A 874 10.55 -20.37 -16.05
CA HIS A 874 9.69 -21.38 -16.67
C HIS A 874 10.39 -22.15 -17.79
N GLU A 875 11.30 -21.51 -18.54
CA GLU A 875 12.23 -22.17 -19.49
C GLU A 875 13.05 -23.32 -18.88
N GLY A 876 13.20 -23.36 -17.54
CA GLY A 876 13.86 -24.45 -16.84
C GLY A 876 13.00 -25.71 -16.61
N TYR A 877 11.70 -25.66 -16.92
CA TYR A 877 10.82 -26.83 -16.88
C TYR A 877 10.98 -27.68 -18.15
N SER A 878 11.03 -29.01 -17.99
CA SER A 878 11.29 -29.95 -19.09
C SER A 878 10.06 -30.29 -19.95
N HIS A 879 8.89 -29.73 -19.63
CA HIS A 879 7.65 -29.87 -20.38
C HIS A 879 7.05 -28.48 -20.63
N ILE A 880 5.90 -28.41 -21.31
CA ILE A 880 5.25 -27.13 -21.61
C ILE A 880 4.64 -26.55 -20.33
N HIS A 881 5.13 -25.39 -19.91
CA HIS A 881 4.52 -24.58 -18.86
C HIS A 881 3.20 -23.96 -19.36
N MET A 882 2.16 -23.88 -18.52
CA MET A 882 0.89 -23.23 -18.89
C MET A 882 0.46 -22.15 -17.88
N ASN A 883 0.02 -21.01 -18.42
CA ASN A 883 -0.50 -19.87 -17.65
C ASN A 883 -2.03 -19.91 -17.59
N LEU A 884 -2.61 -19.73 -16.41
CA LEU A 884 -4.06 -19.76 -16.13
C LEU A 884 -4.46 -18.48 -15.39
N ALA A 885 -5.68 -17.97 -15.57
CA ALA A 885 -6.16 -16.79 -14.84
C ALA A 885 -7.51 -17.02 -14.16
N PHE A 886 -7.70 -16.40 -12.99
CA PHE A 886 -8.99 -16.31 -12.31
C PHE A 886 -9.29 -14.86 -11.93
N ILE A 887 -10.54 -14.47 -12.16
CA ILE A 887 -11.15 -13.17 -11.88
C ILE A 887 -12.55 -13.40 -11.30
N HIS A 888 -13.23 -12.38 -10.76
CA HIS A 888 -14.65 -12.52 -10.38
C HIS A 888 -15.58 -11.98 -11.46
N ILE A 889 -15.55 -10.67 -11.73
CA ILE A 889 -16.42 -10.03 -12.73
C ILE A 889 -15.94 -10.45 -14.14
N PRO A 890 -16.82 -10.91 -15.05
CA PRO A 890 -16.44 -11.34 -16.40
C PRO A 890 -15.90 -10.19 -17.26
N LEU A 891 -15.06 -10.53 -18.23
CA LEU A 891 -14.54 -9.55 -19.21
C LEU A 891 -15.63 -9.17 -20.22
N PRO A 892 -15.59 -7.97 -20.84
CA PRO A 892 -16.61 -7.56 -21.82
C PRO A 892 -16.78 -8.52 -23.01
N GLU A 893 -15.74 -9.28 -23.37
CA GLU A 893 -15.76 -10.30 -24.42
C GLU A 893 -16.64 -11.51 -24.12
N TYR A 894 -17.02 -11.75 -22.85
CA TYR A 894 -18.01 -12.79 -22.51
C TYR A 894 -19.40 -12.51 -23.11
N ARG A 895 -19.68 -11.25 -23.50
CA ARG A 895 -20.92 -10.81 -24.16
C ARG A 895 -21.02 -11.16 -25.64
N ASP A 896 -19.94 -11.57 -26.29
CA ASP A 896 -19.93 -11.81 -27.73
C ASP A 896 -20.74 -13.09 -28.04
N ASP A 897 -21.94 -12.90 -28.60
CA ASP A 897 -22.87 -13.97 -28.91
C ASP A 897 -22.44 -14.80 -30.13
N ALA A 898 -21.48 -14.34 -30.93
CA ALA A 898 -20.92 -15.07 -32.07
C ALA A 898 -19.75 -16.01 -31.71
N LEU A 899 -19.17 -15.92 -30.50
CA LEU A 899 -18.15 -16.86 -30.04
C LEU A 899 -18.73 -18.27 -29.81
N TYR A 900 -17.90 -19.29 -30.07
CA TYR A 900 -18.26 -20.68 -29.76
C TYR A 900 -18.42 -20.86 -28.25
N ARG A 901 -19.53 -21.47 -27.82
CA ARG A 901 -19.81 -21.81 -26.42
C ARG A 901 -20.11 -23.29 -26.23
N GLN A 902 -19.70 -23.82 -25.08
CA GLN A 902 -20.09 -25.13 -24.58
C GLN A 902 -20.61 -24.99 -23.13
N GLY A 903 -21.82 -25.48 -22.89
CA GLY A 903 -22.61 -25.17 -21.70
C GLY A 903 -23.67 -24.08 -21.97
N GLU A 904 -24.37 -23.68 -20.92
CA GLU A 904 -25.60 -22.89 -20.98
C GLU A 904 -25.37 -21.40 -20.67
N TRP A 905 -25.81 -20.53 -21.58
CA TRP A 905 -26.03 -19.10 -21.31
C TRP A 905 -27.46 -18.94 -20.78
N ARG A 906 -27.61 -18.50 -19.53
CA ARG A 906 -28.88 -18.47 -18.79
C ARG A 906 -29.33 -17.07 -18.40
N GLU A 907 -28.41 -16.12 -18.28
CA GLU A 907 -28.71 -14.73 -17.92
C GLU A 907 -27.83 -13.70 -18.65
N GLY A 908 -28.21 -12.43 -18.61
CA GLY A 908 -27.53 -11.37 -19.36
C GLY A 908 -26.19 -10.97 -18.72
N VAL A 909 -25.09 -11.30 -19.39
CA VAL A 909 -23.70 -11.07 -18.92
C VAL A 909 -23.46 -9.65 -18.38
N THR A 910 -23.12 -9.58 -17.10
CA THR A 910 -22.99 -8.34 -16.31
C THR A 910 -21.59 -7.70 -16.32
N ALA A 911 -20.69 -8.11 -17.22
CA ALA A 911 -19.35 -7.54 -17.41
C ALA A 911 -19.26 -5.98 -17.41
N PRO A 912 -18.09 -5.37 -17.18
CA PRO A 912 -17.96 -3.90 -17.07
C PRO A 912 -18.40 -3.17 -18.35
N GLY A 913 -18.82 -1.91 -18.18
CA GLY A 913 -19.18 -1.03 -19.32
C GLY A 913 -17.97 -0.55 -20.14
N PHE A 914 -16.76 -0.63 -19.57
CA PHE A 914 -15.50 -0.26 -20.21
C PHE A 914 -14.65 -1.50 -20.50
N ASN A 915 -14.08 -1.58 -21.71
CA ASN A 915 -13.07 -2.61 -22.01
C ASN A 915 -11.65 -2.04 -21.78
N SER A 916 -10.96 -2.60 -20.79
CA SER A 916 -9.59 -2.24 -20.42
C SER A 916 -8.50 -2.90 -21.28
N GLY A 917 -8.87 -3.81 -22.19
CA GLY A 917 -7.94 -4.59 -23.02
C GLY A 917 -7.26 -5.74 -22.28
N PHE A 918 -7.75 -6.14 -21.10
CA PHE A 918 -7.13 -7.20 -20.32
C PHE A 918 -7.20 -8.57 -21.02
N ARG A 919 -8.27 -8.85 -21.78
CA ARG A 919 -8.38 -10.05 -22.62
C ARG A 919 -7.20 -10.20 -23.58
N ASP A 920 -6.77 -9.12 -24.21
CA ASP A 920 -5.62 -9.14 -25.13
C ASP A 920 -4.29 -9.24 -24.36
N ALA A 921 -4.21 -8.69 -23.14
CA ALA A 921 -3.06 -8.89 -22.26
C ALA A 921 -2.88 -10.37 -21.90
N LEU A 922 -3.96 -11.08 -21.55
CA LEU A 922 -3.95 -12.51 -21.26
C LEU A 922 -3.42 -13.32 -22.45
N VAL A 923 -3.90 -13.03 -23.67
CA VAL A 923 -3.44 -13.67 -24.91
C VAL A 923 -1.97 -13.35 -25.21
N GLU A 924 -1.54 -12.09 -25.05
CA GLU A 924 -0.15 -11.66 -25.26
C GLU A 924 0.84 -12.39 -24.34
N GLN A 925 0.43 -12.69 -23.10
CA GLN A 925 1.24 -13.42 -22.11
C GLN A 925 1.02 -14.94 -22.13
N GLY A 926 0.30 -15.47 -23.12
CA GLY A 926 0.13 -16.92 -23.32
C GLY A 926 -0.73 -17.59 -22.24
N VAL A 927 -1.66 -16.87 -21.62
CA VAL A 927 -2.69 -17.47 -20.76
C VAL A 927 -3.62 -18.31 -21.64
N VAL A 928 -3.82 -19.58 -21.28
CA VAL A 928 -4.60 -20.52 -22.11
C VAL A 928 -6.09 -20.55 -21.73
N MET A 929 -6.43 -20.22 -20.49
CA MET A 929 -7.81 -20.02 -20.04
C MET A 929 -7.91 -18.99 -18.91
N VAL A 930 -9.04 -18.28 -18.87
CA VAL A 930 -9.47 -17.42 -17.77
C VAL A 930 -10.85 -17.89 -17.28
N SER A 931 -11.07 -17.89 -15.97
CA SER A 931 -12.36 -18.27 -15.36
C SER A 931 -12.92 -17.19 -14.43
N CYS A 932 -14.25 -17.05 -14.39
CA CYS A 932 -14.99 -16.04 -13.61
C CYS A 932 -16.19 -16.62 -12.83
N GLY A 933 -16.80 -15.80 -11.98
CA GLY A 933 -18.06 -16.09 -11.27
C GLY A 933 -19.15 -15.09 -11.69
N HIS A 934 -19.78 -14.44 -10.71
CA HIS A 934 -20.57 -13.20 -10.82
C HIS A 934 -21.95 -13.33 -11.50
N ASP A 935 -22.02 -13.85 -12.73
CA ASP A 935 -23.30 -14.24 -13.36
C ASP A 935 -23.63 -15.69 -12.90
N HIS A 936 -24.29 -15.84 -11.75
CA HIS A 936 -24.39 -17.11 -11.02
C HIS A 936 -24.96 -18.28 -11.83
N ALA A 937 -25.91 -18.01 -12.73
CA ALA A 937 -26.55 -19.02 -13.55
C ALA A 937 -25.85 -19.25 -14.89
N ASN A 938 -25.00 -18.33 -15.34
CA ASN A 938 -24.13 -18.59 -16.48
C ASN A 938 -23.05 -19.60 -16.08
N GLU A 939 -22.82 -20.58 -16.94
CA GLU A 939 -21.98 -21.73 -16.61
C GLU A 939 -21.21 -22.28 -17.82
N TYR A 940 -21.28 -21.58 -18.95
CA TYR A 940 -20.60 -21.93 -20.19
C TYR A 940 -19.09 -21.63 -20.18
N CYS A 941 -18.35 -22.32 -21.05
CA CYS A 941 -17.06 -21.87 -21.55
C CYS A 941 -17.24 -21.28 -22.95
N SER A 942 -16.63 -20.13 -23.22
CA SER A 942 -16.59 -19.43 -24.50
C SER A 942 -15.17 -19.40 -25.05
N LEU A 943 -14.97 -19.66 -26.34
CA LEU A 943 -13.66 -19.61 -26.99
C LEU A 943 -13.49 -18.30 -27.77
N SER A 944 -12.65 -17.41 -27.25
CA SER A 944 -12.23 -16.21 -27.99
C SER A 944 -11.17 -16.55 -29.06
N LYS A 945 -11.17 -15.78 -30.15
CA LYS A 945 -10.30 -15.99 -31.33
C LYS A 945 -9.31 -14.85 -31.55
N LYS A 946 -8.33 -15.04 -32.44
CA LYS A 946 -7.43 -13.98 -32.93
C LYS A 946 -7.94 -13.39 -34.25
N GLU A 947 -7.26 -12.37 -34.78
CA GLU A 947 -7.56 -11.76 -36.08
C GLU A 947 -7.49 -12.75 -37.27
N ASP A 948 -6.78 -13.87 -37.12
CA ASP A 948 -6.67 -14.96 -38.10
C ASP A 948 -7.70 -16.10 -37.89
N ASP A 949 -8.74 -15.84 -37.08
CA ASP A 949 -9.78 -16.79 -36.66
C ASP A 949 -9.26 -18.00 -35.82
N THR A 950 -7.97 -18.05 -35.46
CA THR A 950 -7.44 -19.15 -34.63
C THR A 950 -7.85 -19.04 -33.16
N PRO A 951 -7.99 -20.17 -32.43
CA PRO A 951 -8.18 -20.18 -30.98
C PRO A 951 -7.14 -19.32 -30.23
N ALA A 952 -7.62 -18.50 -29.29
CA ALA A 952 -6.79 -17.54 -28.56
C ALA A 952 -6.77 -17.74 -27.04
N LEU A 953 -7.94 -17.86 -26.41
CA LEU A 953 -8.13 -17.93 -24.96
C LEU A 953 -9.54 -18.44 -24.67
N TRP A 954 -9.64 -19.47 -23.83
CA TRP A 954 -10.93 -19.90 -23.26
C TRP A 954 -11.36 -19.03 -22.09
N MET A 955 -12.64 -18.75 -22.01
CA MET A 955 -13.28 -17.83 -21.06
C MET A 955 -14.47 -18.55 -20.41
N CYS A 956 -14.35 -18.97 -19.15
CA CYS A 956 -15.30 -19.88 -18.51
C CYS A 956 -16.01 -19.27 -17.30
N TYR A 957 -17.31 -19.50 -17.16
CA TYR A 957 -18.01 -19.31 -15.89
C TYR A 957 -17.85 -20.54 -15.00
N GLY A 958 -17.61 -20.33 -13.70
CA GLY A 958 -17.62 -21.39 -12.70
C GLY A 958 -19.02 -21.97 -12.45
N GLY A 959 -20.04 -21.13 -12.55
CA GLY A 959 -21.40 -21.40 -12.07
C GLY A 959 -21.49 -21.25 -10.56
N GLY A 960 -22.46 -20.47 -10.09
CA GLY A 960 -22.64 -20.18 -8.67
C GLY A 960 -23.10 -21.40 -7.87
N ALA A 961 -22.39 -21.67 -6.76
CA ALA A 961 -22.61 -22.82 -5.89
C ALA A 961 -23.32 -22.48 -4.56
N GLY A 962 -23.42 -21.20 -4.23
CA GLY A 962 -24.10 -20.67 -3.05
C GLY A 962 -25.63 -20.73 -3.16
N PHE A 963 -26.29 -21.16 -2.08
CA PHE A 963 -27.74 -21.07 -1.95
C PHE A 963 -28.23 -19.71 -1.43
N GLY A 964 -27.36 -18.86 -0.86
CA GLY A 964 -27.71 -17.49 -0.48
C GLY A 964 -27.84 -16.55 -1.70
N GLY A 965 -27.01 -16.78 -2.72
CA GLY A 965 -27.02 -16.04 -3.98
C GLY A 965 -28.22 -16.39 -4.86
N TYR A 966 -28.58 -15.52 -5.81
CA TYR A 966 -29.67 -15.79 -6.75
C TYR A 966 -29.39 -17.00 -7.67
N GLY A 967 -30.44 -17.53 -8.29
CA GLY A 967 -30.40 -18.72 -9.16
C GLY A 967 -31.65 -18.94 -10.02
N GLY A 968 -32.62 -18.02 -10.07
CA GLY A 968 -33.94 -18.20 -10.69
C GLY A 968 -34.01 -18.37 -12.23
N TYR A 969 -32.90 -18.71 -12.91
CA TYR A 969 -32.81 -18.74 -14.36
C TYR A 969 -32.95 -20.15 -14.95
N GLY A 970 -34.20 -20.49 -15.32
CA GLY A 970 -34.50 -21.67 -16.13
C GLY A 970 -34.23 -23.00 -15.43
N GLY A 971 -34.53 -23.10 -14.13
CA GLY A 971 -34.32 -24.32 -13.33
C GLY A 971 -32.84 -24.61 -13.06
N TYR A 972 -32.07 -23.60 -12.68
CA TYR A 972 -30.64 -23.75 -12.40
C TYR A 972 -30.38 -24.48 -11.07
N HIS A 973 -29.99 -25.75 -11.13
CA HIS A 973 -29.37 -26.43 -9.99
C HIS A 973 -27.96 -25.87 -9.72
N ARG A 974 -27.57 -25.76 -8.45
CA ARG A 974 -26.22 -25.32 -8.06
C ARG A 974 -25.17 -26.30 -8.60
N ARG A 975 -24.03 -25.76 -9.04
CA ARG A 975 -22.95 -26.54 -9.67
C ARG A 975 -21.59 -25.94 -9.36
N ILE A 976 -20.55 -26.74 -9.56
CA ILE A 976 -19.14 -26.34 -9.39
C ILE A 976 -18.36 -26.79 -10.61
N ARG A 977 -17.51 -25.92 -11.16
CA ARG A 977 -16.60 -26.22 -12.26
C ARG A 977 -15.28 -26.79 -11.73
N LEU A 978 -14.76 -27.79 -12.44
CA LEU A 978 -13.43 -28.36 -12.21
C LEU A 978 -12.56 -28.26 -13.46
N PHE A 979 -11.25 -28.23 -13.24
CA PHE A 979 -10.22 -28.30 -14.27
C PHE A 979 -9.27 -29.44 -13.94
N GLU A 980 -9.28 -30.50 -14.75
CA GLU A 980 -8.28 -31.59 -14.70
C GLU A 980 -7.17 -31.30 -15.71
N ILE A 981 -5.98 -31.09 -15.19
CA ILE A 981 -4.78 -30.70 -15.93
C ILE A 981 -3.83 -31.90 -15.99
N ASP A 982 -3.38 -32.26 -17.19
CA ASP A 982 -2.33 -33.26 -17.40
C ASP A 982 -1.09 -32.57 -17.98
N MET A 983 0.00 -32.55 -17.21
CA MET A 983 1.26 -31.91 -17.60
C MET A 983 2.15 -32.79 -18.47
N ASN A 984 1.80 -34.06 -18.68
CA ASN A 984 2.48 -34.92 -19.64
C ASN A 984 2.02 -34.58 -21.07
N GLU A 985 0.71 -34.36 -21.26
CA GLU A 985 0.09 -33.96 -22.54
C GLU A 985 -0.03 -32.43 -22.72
N ALA A 986 0.27 -31.65 -21.67
CA ALA A 986 0.01 -30.21 -21.58
C ALA A 986 -1.44 -29.88 -21.95
N LYS A 987 -2.36 -30.50 -21.22
CA LYS A 987 -3.77 -30.63 -21.57
C LYS A 987 -4.66 -30.23 -20.40
N ILE A 988 -5.81 -29.61 -20.70
CA ILE A 988 -6.80 -29.23 -19.70
C ILE A 988 -8.18 -29.71 -20.16
N VAL A 989 -8.79 -30.55 -19.33
CA VAL A 989 -10.19 -30.96 -19.40
C VAL A 989 -10.97 -30.15 -18.37
N THR A 990 -12.14 -29.65 -18.72
CA THR A 990 -13.06 -29.02 -17.76
C THR A 990 -14.45 -29.63 -17.85
N TYR A 991 -15.13 -29.70 -16.71
CA TYR A 991 -16.49 -30.20 -16.54
C TYR A 991 -17.12 -29.55 -15.30
N LYS A 992 -18.43 -29.70 -15.15
CA LYS A 992 -19.17 -29.30 -13.95
C LYS A 992 -19.69 -30.54 -13.20
N ARG A 993 -19.85 -30.43 -11.89
CA ARG A 993 -20.60 -31.39 -11.04
C ARG A 993 -21.79 -30.66 -10.41
N LEU A 994 -22.93 -31.36 -10.31
CA LEU A 994 -24.19 -30.79 -9.81
C LEU A 994 -24.42 -31.11 -8.32
N GLU A 995 -25.16 -30.21 -7.66
CA GLU A 995 -25.67 -30.43 -6.31
C GLU A 995 -26.81 -31.46 -6.29
N TYR A 996 -27.75 -31.36 -7.24
CA TYR A 996 -28.93 -32.22 -7.37
C TYR A 996 -29.05 -32.86 -8.77
N GLY A 997 -29.83 -33.95 -8.87
CA GLY A 997 -30.15 -34.61 -10.13
C GLY A 997 -29.05 -35.57 -10.60
N ASP A 998 -28.40 -35.25 -11.72
CA ASP A 998 -27.30 -36.01 -12.33
C ASP A 998 -25.98 -35.90 -11.51
N ILE A 999 -26.04 -36.08 -10.18
CA ILE A 999 -24.94 -35.72 -9.26
C ILE A 999 -23.62 -36.43 -9.57
N GLU A 1000 -23.65 -37.72 -9.93
CA GLU A 1000 -22.48 -38.55 -10.26
C GLU A 1000 -21.81 -38.18 -11.61
N LYS A 1001 -22.49 -37.39 -12.44
CA LYS A 1001 -22.12 -37.17 -13.83
C LYS A 1001 -21.23 -35.94 -13.98
N ARG A 1002 -20.26 -36.03 -14.90
CA ARG A 1002 -19.52 -34.87 -15.41
C ARG A 1002 -20.36 -34.18 -16.48
N ILE A 1003 -20.77 -32.94 -16.22
CA ILE A 1003 -21.61 -32.15 -17.13
C ILE A 1003 -20.71 -31.28 -18.03
N ASP A 1004 -20.95 -31.34 -19.34
CA ASP A 1004 -20.17 -30.67 -20.38
C ASP A 1004 -18.66 -30.88 -20.27
N GLU A 1005 -18.24 -32.14 -20.09
CA GLU A 1005 -16.82 -32.51 -20.14
C GLU A 1005 -16.24 -32.24 -21.53
N GLN A 1006 -15.20 -31.41 -21.56
CA GLN A 1006 -14.62 -30.88 -22.79
C GLN A 1006 -13.11 -30.66 -22.61
N ILE A 1007 -12.33 -30.90 -23.67
CA ILE A 1007 -10.90 -30.55 -23.72
C ILE A 1007 -10.81 -29.10 -24.23
N ILE A 1008 -10.31 -28.19 -23.39
CA ILE A 1008 -10.14 -26.77 -23.76
C ILE A 1008 -8.71 -26.45 -24.21
N VAL A 1009 -7.72 -27.21 -23.72
CA VAL A 1009 -6.30 -27.01 -24.02
C VAL A 1009 -5.67 -28.36 -24.32
N GLU A 1010 -4.83 -28.42 -25.34
CA GLU A 1010 -4.02 -29.61 -25.67
C GLU A 1010 -2.68 -29.17 -26.28
N GLY A 1011 -1.58 -29.87 -25.94
CA GLY A 1011 -0.23 -29.47 -26.39
C GLY A 1011 0.18 -28.05 -25.95
N GLY A 1012 -0.37 -27.58 -24.82
CA GLY A 1012 -0.15 -26.25 -24.25
C GLY A 1012 -0.83 -25.10 -25.00
N LYS A 1013 -1.84 -25.38 -25.83
CA LYS A 1013 -2.55 -24.38 -26.63
C LYS A 1013 -4.07 -24.52 -26.49
N PRO A 1014 -4.84 -23.41 -26.46
CA PRO A 1014 -6.29 -23.46 -26.61
C PRO A 1014 -6.67 -24.17 -27.91
N ILE A 1015 -7.61 -25.11 -27.84
CA ILE A 1015 -8.18 -25.79 -29.01
C ILE A 1015 -9.64 -25.42 -29.19
N GLY A 1016 -10.11 -25.45 -30.44
CA GLY A 1016 -11.53 -25.36 -30.76
C GLY A 1016 -12.23 -26.72 -30.71
N PRO A 1017 -13.56 -26.77 -30.89
CA PRO A 1017 -14.28 -28.02 -31.06
C PRO A 1017 -13.71 -28.83 -32.22
N SER A 1018 -13.64 -30.16 -32.06
CA SER A 1018 -13.34 -31.08 -33.16
C SER A 1018 -14.51 -31.07 -34.16
N VAL A 1019 -14.20 -30.91 -35.45
CA VAL A 1019 -15.15 -30.92 -36.57
C VAL A 1019 -15.34 -32.34 -37.11
#